data_AF-A0AA43M1Q4-F1
#
_entry.id   AF-A0AA43M1Q4-F1
#
_cell.length_a   1.000
_cell.length_b   1.000
_cell.length_c   1.000
_cell.angle_alpha   90.00
_cell.angle_beta   90.00
_cell.angle_gamma   90.00
#
_symmetry.space_group_name_H-M   'P 1'
#
loop_
_entity.id
_entity.type
_entity.pdbx_description
1 polymer ?
#
loop_
_entity_poly.entity_id
_entity_poly.type
_entity_poly.pdbx_seq_one_letter_code
_entity_poly.pdbx_strand_id
1 'polypeptide(L)'
;MKNRKRVLAIILFISMMLSTVFTGLPAKAEASAAPGSFAKGADISWLPQLEALGYKFYNDNGEEQDLLYILKDHGIDSIRIRAWVNPSDDPSNGHNSTEEVVALASRVSALGFRVMIDFHYSDSWADPGKQVTPAAWADADLEQLKVHVSEYTTDVMKALQEAGVTPEWVQIGNEINNGMLHPLGSYSNISNLVQLIQAGSSAAKAVFPDIKVIIHRANGAEAGVDPFYAGLVAAGLKDSDYDIIGLSYYPEATFTSSIDELSENMNKLEQNYGKEVMIVEVGGNVSEDVDSVHNMLVAAQNKLHAVPNQKGTGIFYWEPTGIMFDYPLSAWNKDGSPTIAMDAFIDGAAEINRYPVQSLTLDQPETVIEVGGNGKLSAILSPENATYKGVKFTSSEPDVVKVDLYKGTLSGISPGTATVTAVTYDGGFTATSEVTVIPSTSLVQNPGFEDGLASWTLTGDESAVTIDKDVYSGSSALHYYSPTPAEFTVSQTITGLENGVYTLSAWVSGGGGEEISEIFAGDAVQSFTNTGWQKWSKPVINDIEVTDGTLTVGAHYKLSDGQWGNLDHFELKEKDNTEYITVINPGFENVKEDGTPEGWTIPDTTPLTAGTGYTGEKSLGFWKASAFTFEAYQELTGLTDGTYTLSAWSQGAGDEVKNQLYAVSGDQAPLTASFANKGWNKWNKAVVENIKVTGGTLKIGVSLDAKAGDWGSYDDFVLIKNSEEPDTDPGTEVPPTEPGTDPGTEVPPTEPGTDPGTEVPPTDPGTDPGTQVPPTESVNPSPGSIPGSIPGDNSTPAVSNTPATEPTTSVIDNTMVYSVIIKTAADTVKGVSTAKLDTSVISGLLQKVKQSEAAGQSAAVEIKLDSAANVQAVQLSVPKEALKLLADGTTADLKVEAELGAITFDHKSVTAMGSAAADSEISITQLAASGLPENVRSVIGDRAVYDFSVKAGNAEITQFNGGKVKISLPYTPHTGEQTNAIVAYYIDPAGSLKPVRGGYDVSTGRVNLLTTHLSQYAAGYNEVKFSDVSSGHWYSDAVGYMAARGIVNGTGGNVFAPESKVTRADFLMMIMNAYGIEADSAVTGNFADAGNTYYSGYVGTAKQLGLVSGTGDNRFKPEAVISRQDMSVIFYNILKHLGELPSGKTGQSYGNFADTAAVSGYAAEAMRALVEAGVITGDGIKLAPMANTTRAQAVQVIYNAIK
;
A
#
# COMPACT_ATOMS: atom_id res chain seq x y z
N MET A 1 21.85 -31.05 -48.54
CA MET A 1 22.07 -32.53 -48.66
C MET A 1 23.47 -33.00 -48.24
N LYS A 2 24.58 -32.73 -48.98
CA LYS A 2 25.89 -33.35 -48.68
C LYS A 2 26.49 -33.04 -47.29
N ASN A 3 26.16 -31.89 -46.67
CA ASN A 3 26.68 -31.54 -45.34
C ASN A 3 25.87 -32.12 -44.17
N ARG A 4 24.53 -32.22 -44.24
CA ARG A 4 23.70 -32.82 -43.15
C ARG A 4 24.17 -34.23 -42.77
N LYS A 5 24.57 -35.07 -43.75
CA LYS A 5 25.14 -36.42 -43.50
C LYS A 5 26.55 -36.44 -42.89
N ARG A 6 27.24 -35.30 -42.76
CA ARG A 6 28.50 -35.18 -42.00
C ARG A 6 28.26 -34.74 -40.56
N VAL A 7 27.28 -33.89 -40.31
CA VAL A 7 26.94 -33.43 -38.95
C VAL A 7 26.40 -34.59 -38.11
N LEU A 8 25.43 -35.36 -38.62
CA LEU A 8 24.93 -36.58 -37.95
C LEU A 8 26.05 -37.57 -37.59
N ALA A 9 27.04 -37.72 -38.47
CA ALA A 9 28.18 -38.61 -38.26
C ALA A 9 29.22 -38.08 -37.26
N ILE A 10 29.18 -36.79 -36.93
CA ILE A 10 30.01 -36.17 -35.88
C ILE A 10 29.29 -36.24 -34.53
N ILE A 11 27.98 -36.00 -34.48
CA ILE A 11 27.16 -36.11 -33.26
C ILE A 11 27.23 -37.53 -32.67
N LEU A 12 27.07 -38.58 -33.49
CA LEU A 12 27.28 -39.97 -33.04
C LEU A 12 28.71 -40.27 -32.55
N PHE A 13 29.71 -39.53 -33.04
CA PHE A 13 31.11 -39.75 -32.66
C PHE A 13 31.47 -39.07 -31.34
N ILE A 14 30.89 -37.89 -31.07
CA ILE A 14 31.05 -37.16 -29.80
C ILE A 14 30.32 -37.91 -28.68
N SER A 15 29.09 -38.37 -28.93
CA SER A 15 28.31 -39.19 -27.97
C SER A 15 29.07 -40.44 -27.50
N MET A 16 29.84 -41.11 -28.37
CA MET A 16 30.65 -42.26 -27.95
C MET A 16 31.88 -41.91 -27.08
N MET A 17 32.48 -40.72 -27.23
CA MET A 17 33.76 -40.41 -26.59
C MET A 17 33.69 -39.94 -25.14
N LEU A 18 32.53 -39.50 -24.63
CA LEU A 18 32.37 -39.16 -23.20
C LEU A 18 32.13 -40.39 -22.28
N SER A 19 32.13 -41.60 -22.83
CA SER A 19 31.80 -42.83 -22.08
C SER A 19 32.93 -43.44 -21.24
N THR A 20 34.12 -42.81 -21.20
CA THR A 20 35.30 -43.37 -20.49
C THR A 20 36.08 -42.34 -19.65
N VAL A 21 35.58 -42.03 -18.45
CA VAL A 21 36.22 -42.34 -17.14
C VAL A 21 35.21 -42.00 -16.03
N PHE A 22 34.49 -43.00 -15.53
CA PHE A 22 34.10 -43.13 -14.11
C PHE A 22 33.63 -44.58 -13.89
N THR A 23 34.26 -45.31 -12.97
CA THR A 23 33.94 -46.73 -12.71
C THR A 23 33.13 -46.90 -11.41
N GLY A 24 32.08 -46.10 -11.27
CA GLY A 24 30.95 -46.44 -10.41
C GLY A 24 30.09 -47.51 -11.09
N LEU A 25 29.56 -48.46 -10.31
CA LEU A 25 28.44 -49.28 -10.79
C LEU A 25 27.23 -48.35 -10.93
N PRO A 26 26.53 -48.31 -12.08
CA PRO A 26 25.34 -47.48 -12.21
C PRO A 26 24.30 -47.96 -11.18
N ALA A 27 23.82 -47.02 -10.36
CA ALA A 27 22.58 -47.24 -9.63
C ALA A 27 21.52 -47.63 -10.65
N LYS A 28 20.75 -48.66 -10.34
CA LYS A 28 19.78 -49.24 -11.28
C LYS A 28 18.68 -48.20 -11.50
N ALA A 29 18.73 -47.50 -12.64
CA ALA A 29 17.73 -46.50 -13.01
C ALA A 29 16.33 -47.03 -12.75
N GLU A 30 15.58 -46.31 -11.92
CA GLU A 30 14.18 -46.65 -11.64
C GLU A 30 13.34 -46.36 -12.89
N ALA A 31 12.12 -46.91 -12.91
CA ALA A 31 11.28 -46.81 -14.09
C ALA A 31 11.00 -45.33 -14.43
N SER A 32 10.85 -45.01 -15.73
CA SER A 32 10.26 -43.73 -16.10
C SER A 32 8.87 -43.61 -15.47
N ALA A 33 8.42 -42.37 -15.27
CA ALA A 33 7.01 -42.11 -15.02
C ALA A 33 6.15 -42.83 -16.07
N ALA A 34 4.99 -43.33 -15.65
CA ALA A 34 4.09 -44.03 -16.55
C ALA A 34 3.43 -43.00 -17.49
N PRO A 35 3.41 -43.19 -18.83
CA PRO A 35 2.77 -42.26 -19.75
C PRO A 35 1.33 -41.94 -19.32
N GLY A 36 0.98 -40.65 -19.25
CA GLY A 36 -0.29 -40.20 -18.71
C GLY A 36 -0.39 -40.12 -17.16
N SER A 37 0.68 -40.30 -16.39
CA SER A 37 0.73 -39.81 -15.01
C SER A 37 0.80 -38.28 -14.97
N PHE A 38 0.46 -37.67 -13.83
CA PHE A 38 0.64 -36.23 -13.62
C PHE A 38 2.09 -35.83 -13.91
N ALA A 39 2.31 -34.76 -14.67
CA ALA A 39 3.64 -34.32 -15.09
C ALA A 39 4.24 -33.29 -14.12
N LYS A 40 5.47 -33.56 -13.69
CA LYS A 40 6.28 -32.73 -12.80
C LYS A 40 7.45 -32.23 -13.62
N GLY A 41 7.34 -31.00 -14.12
CA GLY A 41 8.11 -30.54 -15.25
C GLY A 41 9.05 -29.36 -14.98
N ALA A 42 10.05 -29.22 -15.84
CA ALA A 42 10.83 -27.99 -15.97
C ALA A 42 11.07 -27.65 -17.46
N ASP A 43 11.03 -26.37 -17.82
CA ASP A 43 11.70 -25.86 -19.02
C ASP A 43 13.17 -25.59 -18.66
N ILE A 44 14.08 -26.17 -19.44
CA ILE A 44 15.53 -26.03 -19.24
C ILE A 44 16.23 -25.79 -20.59
N SER A 45 15.58 -25.09 -21.52
CA SER A 45 16.12 -24.91 -22.86
C SER A 45 17.36 -23.99 -22.90
N TRP A 46 17.67 -23.27 -21.83
CA TRP A 46 18.98 -22.64 -21.61
C TRP A 46 20.10 -23.62 -21.24
N LEU A 47 19.84 -24.89 -20.89
CA LEU A 47 20.89 -25.84 -20.50
C LEU A 47 22.04 -25.96 -21.54
N PRO A 48 21.79 -26.08 -22.86
CA PRO A 48 22.86 -26.11 -23.86
C PRO A 48 23.72 -24.83 -23.87
N GLN A 49 23.11 -23.68 -23.57
CA GLN A 49 23.80 -22.40 -23.46
C GLN A 49 24.65 -22.32 -22.19
N LEU A 50 24.10 -22.72 -21.04
CA LEU A 50 24.80 -22.76 -19.75
C LEU A 50 26.01 -23.70 -19.81
N GLU A 51 25.86 -24.87 -20.44
CA GLU A 51 26.97 -25.81 -20.67
C GLU A 51 28.01 -25.29 -21.66
N ALA A 52 27.59 -24.61 -22.74
CA ALA A 52 28.50 -23.96 -23.68
C ALA A 52 29.31 -22.82 -23.05
N LEU A 53 28.74 -22.12 -22.06
CA LEU A 53 29.40 -21.12 -21.23
C LEU A 53 30.28 -21.74 -20.11
N GLY A 54 30.27 -23.07 -19.94
CA GLY A 54 31.08 -23.79 -18.97
C GLY A 54 30.55 -23.73 -17.54
N TYR A 55 29.24 -23.52 -17.36
CA TYR A 55 28.59 -23.52 -16.05
C TYR A 55 28.61 -24.92 -15.40
N LYS A 56 28.42 -24.96 -14.08
CA LYS A 56 28.41 -26.16 -13.25
C LYS A 56 27.23 -26.13 -12.31
N PHE A 57 26.60 -27.28 -12.13
CA PHE A 57 25.52 -27.49 -11.17
C PHE A 57 26.01 -28.38 -10.04
N TYR A 58 25.45 -28.20 -8.84
CA TYR A 58 25.81 -28.94 -7.64
C TYR A 58 24.55 -29.49 -6.98
N ASN A 59 24.63 -30.70 -6.45
CA ASN A 59 23.54 -31.30 -5.68
C ASN A 59 23.44 -30.70 -4.26
N ASP A 60 22.45 -31.15 -3.48
CA ASP A 60 22.18 -30.64 -2.12
C ASP A 60 23.32 -30.91 -1.12
N ASN A 61 24.29 -31.77 -1.47
CA ASN A 61 25.51 -32.03 -0.69
C ASN A 61 26.69 -31.14 -1.12
N GLY A 62 26.51 -30.27 -2.11
CA GLY A 62 27.55 -29.42 -2.70
C GLY A 62 28.49 -30.16 -3.68
N GLU A 63 28.09 -31.33 -4.18
CA GLU A 63 28.89 -32.11 -5.13
C GLU A 63 28.52 -31.79 -6.58
N GLU A 64 29.52 -31.64 -7.45
CA GLU A 64 29.31 -31.33 -8.89
C GLU A 64 28.57 -32.48 -9.59
N GLN A 65 27.38 -32.20 -10.12
CA GLN A 65 26.46 -33.20 -10.68
C GLN A 65 25.78 -32.67 -11.95
N ASP A 66 25.48 -33.56 -12.90
CA ASP A 66 24.70 -33.22 -14.11
C ASP A 66 23.27 -32.82 -13.70
N LEU A 67 22.80 -31.66 -14.17
CA LEU A 67 21.49 -31.07 -13.85
C LEU A 67 20.34 -32.08 -13.99
N LEU A 68 20.40 -32.95 -14.98
CA LEU A 68 19.34 -33.92 -15.28
C LEU A 68 19.22 -35.04 -14.24
N TYR A 69 20.21 -35.21 -13.37
CA TYR A 69 20.10 -36.05 -12.18
C TYR A 69 19.57 -35.25 -11.00
N ILE A 70 20.05 -34.01 -10.77
CA ILE A 70 19.56 -33.14 -9.69
C ILE A 70 18.05 -32.90 -9.83
N LEU A 71 17.56 -32.65 -11.05
CA LEU A 71 16.13 -32.51 -11.33
C LEU A 71 15.33 -33.78 -10.98
N LYS A 72 15.89 -34.98 -11.22
CA LYS A 72 15.24 -36.26 -10.81
C LYS A 72 15.25 -36.46 -9.31
N ASP A 73 16.34 -36.11 -8.63
CA ASP A 73 16.45 -36.18 -7.18
C ASP A 73 15.39 -35.27 -6.51
N HIS A 74 15.07 -34.16 -7.17
CA HIS A 74 13.97 -33.22 -6.83
C HIS A 74 12.59 -33.59 -7.44
N GLY A 75 12.42 -34.78 -8.01
CA GLY A 75 11.10 -35.30 -8.44
C GLY A 75 10.60 -34.85 -9.82
N ILE A 76 11.40 -34.14 -10.62
CA ILE A 76 11.05 -33.76 -12.00
C ILE A 76 11.12 -35.00 -12.91
N ASP A 77 10.05 -35.24 -13.66
CA ASP A 77 9.87 -36.38 -14.57
C ASP A 77 9.69 -35.99 -16.04
N SER A 78 9.48 -34.69 -16.30
CA SER A 78 9.13 -34.15 -17.61
C SER A 78 9.98 -32.92 -17.96
N ILE A 79 10.33 -32.75 -19.22
CA ILE A 79 11.13 -31.60 -19.69
C ILE A 79 10.40 -30.90 -20.85
N ARG A 80 10.25 -29.58 -20.74
CA ARG A 80 9.80 -28.69 -21.81
C ARG A 80 11.03 -28.14 -22.54
N ILE A 81 10.95 -28.12 -23.87
CA ILE A 81 12.02 -27.64 -24.75
C ILE A 81 11.41 -26.72 -25.80
N ARG A 82 11.79 -25.43 -25.77
CA ARG A 82 11.35 -24.46 -26.77
C ARG A 82 12.15 -24.57 -28.07
N ALA A 83 11.52 -24.24 -29.20
CA ALA A 83 12.07 -24.37 -30.54
C ALA A 83 11.84 -23.09 -31.37
N TRP A 84 12.93 -22.47 -31.84
CA TRP A 84 12.93 -21.27 -32.68
C TRP A 84 13.30 -21.61 -34.13
N VAL A 85 12.74 -20.86 -35.08
CA VAL A 85 12.78 -21.22 -36.51
C VAL A 85 14.19 -21.00 -37.11
N ASN A 86 14.71 -19.78 -37.02
CA ASN A 86 16.08 -19.42 -37.39
C ASN A 86 16.69 -18.55 -36.27
N PRO A 87 17.11 -19.13 -35.13
CA PRO A 87 17.81 -18.37 -34.10
C PRO A 87 19.10 -17.74 -34.63
N SER A 88 19.61 -16.73 -33.91
CA SER A 88 20.89 -16.09 -34.20
C SER A 88 22.07 -17.08 -34.09
N ASP A 89 23.21 -16.81 -34.72
CA ASP A 89 24.48 -17.54 -34.47
C ASP A 89 25.19 -17.08 -33.17
N ASP A 90 24.57 -16.22 -32.36
CA ASP A 90 25.18 -15.58 -31.17
C ASP A 90 25.18 -16.51 -29.93
N PRO A 91 26.36 -16.88 -29.35
CA PRO A 91 26.44 -17.76 -28.16
C PRO A 91 25.81 -17.22 -26.86
N SER A 92 25.26 -16.01 -26.87
CA SER A 92 24.51 -15.41 -25.76
C SER A 92 22.99 -15.34 -25.99
N ASN A 93 22.53 -15.46 -27.24
CA ASN A 93 21.13 -15.18 -27.63
C ASN A 93 20.62 -16.05 -28.81
N GLY A 94 21.37 -17.06 -29.22
CA GLY A 94 21.23 -17.79 -30.49
C GLY A 94 20.88 -19.28 -30.37
N HIS A 95 20.36 -19.69 -29.22
CA HIS A 95 20.04 -21.09 -28.94
C HIS A 95 18.60 -21.46 -29.34
N ASN A 96 18.21 -22.71 -29.11
CA ASN A 96 16.90 -23.30 -29.43
C ASN A 96 16.70 -23.62 -30.94
N SER A 97 17.79 -23.87 -31.66
CA SER A 97 17.77 -24.36 -33.03
C SER A 97 17.25 -25.80 -33.13
N THR A 98 16.78 -26.24 -34.30
CA THR A 98 16.29 -27.62 -34.53
C THR A 98 17.33 -28.66 -34.12
N GLU A 99 18.60 -28.47 -34.48
CA GLU A 99 19.70 -29.34 -34.11
C GLU A 99 19.94 -29.42 -32.59
N GLU A 100 19.79 -28.33 -31.84
CA GLU A 100 19.91 -28.30 -30.37
C GLU A 100 18.71 -28.91 -29.66
N VAL A 101 17.49 -28.58 -30.11
CA VAL A 101 16.23 -29.15 -29.60
C VAL A 101 16.28 -30.68 -29.69
N VAL A 102 16.71 -31.22 -30.84
CA VAL A 102 16.87 -32.66 -31.02
C VAL A 102 17.97 -33.24 -30.13
N ALA A 103 19.08 -32.53 -29.93
CA ALA A 103 20.17 -32.98 -29.05
C ALA A 103 19.75 -33.03 -27.56
N LEU A 104 19.10 -31.99 -27.05
CA LEU A 104 18.59 -31.93 -25.68
C LEU A 104 17.48 -32.95 -25.46
N ALA A 105 16.50 -33.02 -26.38
CA ALA A 105 15.42 -34.01 -26.34
C ALA A 105 15.95 -35.45 -26.32
N SER A 106 17.01 -35.74 -27.10
CA SER A 106 17.67 -37.05 -27.10
C SER A 106 18.32 -37.37 -25.76
N ARG A 107 18.98 -36.39 -25.12
CA ARG A 107 19.64 -36.57 -23.81
C ARG A 107 18.63 -36.82 -22.69
N VAL A 108 17.57 -36.02 -22.60
CA VAL A 108 16.56 -36.17 -21.54
C VAL A 108 15.71 -37.43 -21.75
N SER A 109 15.36 -37.76 -23.00
CA SER A 109 14.65 -39.01 -23.32
C SER A 109 15.49 -40.25 -23.02
N ALA A 110 16.82 -40.21 -23.24
CA ALA A 110 17.73 -41.30 -22.86
C ALA A 110 17.85 -41.52 -21.34
N LEU A 111 17.55 -40.50 -20.52
CA LEU A 111 17.42 -40.60 -19.06
C LEU A 111 15.97 -40.90 -18.61
N GLY A 112 15.04 -41.14 -19.55
CA GLY A 112 13.66 -41.50 -19.26
C GLY A 112 12.79 -40.35 -18.77
N PHE A 113 13.13 -39.10 -19.08
CA PHE A 113 12.20 -37.97 -18.96
C PHE A 113 11.14 -38.02 -20.07
N ARG A 114 9.93 -37.56 -19.77
CA ARG A 114 8.92 -37.21 -20.78
C ARG A 114 9.28 -35.88 -21.45
N VAL A 115 8.89 -35.68 -22.70
CA VAL A 115 9.31 -34.52 -23.50
C VAL A 115 8.10 -33.76 -24.05
N MET A 116 8.09 -32.45 -23.81
CA MET A 116 7.24 -31.46 -24.47
C MET A 116 8.08 -30.59 -25.41
N ILE A 117 7.64 -30.43 -26.65
CA ILE A 117 8.26 -29.48 -27.60
C ILE A 117 7.37 -28.25 -27.73
N ASP A 118 7.91 -27.06 -27.47
CA ASP A 118 7.19 -25.80 -27.64
C ASP A 118 7.64 -25.05 -28.90
N PHE A 119 6.71 -24.84 -29.84
CA PHE A 119 6.95 -24.02 -31.02
C PHE A 119 6.50 -22.58 -30.80
N HIS A 120 7.45 -21.68 -30.50
CA HIS A 120 7.20 -20.23 -30.54
C HIS A 120 6.80 -19.71 -31.94
N TYR A 121 7.14 -20.47 -33.00
CA TYR A 121 7.02 -20.04 -34.41
C TYR A 121 7.64 -18.66 -34.68
N SER A 122 8.74 -18.33 -34.02
CA SER A 122 9.53 -17.11 -34.22
C SER A 122 11.02 -17.43 -34.29
N ASP A 123 11.84 -16.47 -34.73
CA ASP A 123 13.32 -16.55 -34.72
C ASP A 123 13.92 -16.20 -33.33
N SER A 124 13.07 -15.84 -32.36
CA SER A 124 13.45 -15.49 -30.99
C SER A 124 12.26 -15.71 -30.04
N TRP A 125 12.36 -15.27 -28.78
CA TRP A 125 11.24 -15.27 -27.82
C TRP A 125 9.91 -14.79 -28.42
N ALA A 126 8.83 -15.49 -28.10
CA ALA A 126 7.47 -15.11 -28.44
C ALA A 126 6.57 -15.21 -27.20
N ASP A 127 5.79 -14.15 -26.97
CA ASP A 127 5.09 -13.80 -25.73
C ASP A 127 3.87 -12.89 -26.08
N PRO A 128 2.98 -12.52 -25.14
CA PRO A 128 1.80 -11.71 -25.45
C PRO A 128 2.10 -10.32 -26.04
N GLY A 129 3.27 -9.74 -25.74
CA GLY A 129 3.70 -8.45 -26.28
C GLY A 129 4.42 -8.56 -27.64
N LYS A 130 4.91 -9.74 -28.00
CA LYS A 130 5.79 -9.96 -29.16
C LYS A 130 5.53 -11.33 -29.81
N GLN A 131 4.78 -11.32 -30.92
CA GLN A 131 4.47 -12.51 -31.72
C GLN A 131 5.06 -12.41 -33.14
N VAL A 132 6.35 -12.09 -33.22
CA VAL A 132 7.03 -11.68 -34.47
C VAL A 132 7.20 -12.87 -35.43
N THR A 133 6.62 -12.75 -36.63
CA THR A 133 6.82 -13.69 -37.75
C THR A 133 8.31 -13.80 -38.11
N PRO A 134 8.85 -15.02 -38.33
CA PRO A 134 10.23 -15.24 -38.75
C PRO A 134 10.63 -14.40 -39.96
N ALA A 135 11.87 -13.92 -39.98
CA ALA A 135 12.39 -13.06 -41.05
C ALA A 135 12.35 -13.76 -42.43
N ALA A 136 12.46 -15.10 -42.44
CA ALA A 136 12.32 -15.92 -43.65
C ALA A 136 10.87 -16.02 -44.19
N TRP A 137 9.86 -15.66 -43.38
CA TRP A 137 8.43 -15.77 -43.70
C TRP A 137 7.71 -14.40 -43.74
N ALA A 138 8.44 -13.28 -43.57
CA ALA A 138 7.85 -11.96 -43.35
C ALA A 138 6.96 -11.43 -44.51
N ASP A 139 7.25 -11.83 -45.75
CA ASP A 139 6.48 -11.47 -46.95
C ASP A 139 5.35 -12.47 -47.29
N ALA A 140 5.12 -13.50 -46.44
CA ALA A 140 4.20 -14.60 -46.76
C ALA A 140 2.73 -14.22 -46.63
N ASP A 141 1.89 -14.66 -47.58
CA ASP A 141 0.44 -14.67 -47.42
C ASP A 141 -0.04 -15.81 -46.49
N LEU A 142 -1.34 -15.84 -46.15
CA LEU A 142 -1.89 -16.86 -45.24
C LEU A 142 -1.72 -18.31 -45.74
N GLU A 143 -1.82 -18.55 -47.05
CA GLU A 143 -1.64 -19.91 -47.59
C GLU A 143 -0.16 -20.33 -47.52
N GLN A 144 0.75 -19.41 -47.83
CA GLN A 144 2.19 -19.61 -47.69
C GLN A 144 2.60 -19.81 -46.23
N LEU A 145 2.06 -19.02 -45.31
CA LEU A 145 2.36 -19.08 -43.88
C LEU A 145 1.88 -20.40 -43.24
N LYS A 146 0.69 -20.91 -43.64
CA LYS A 146 0.22 -22.25 -43.25
C LYS A 146 1.15 -23.35 -43.76
N VAL A 147 1.68 -23.22 -44.98
CA VAL A 147 2.69 -24.17 -45.52
C VAL A 147 3.97 -24.10 -44.68
N HIS A 148 4.48 -22.91 -44.38
CA HIS A 148 5.70 -22.75 -43.57
C HIS A 148 5.56 -23.32 -42.15
N VAL A 149 4.44 -23.06 -41.46
CA VAL A 149 4.11 -23.68 -40.16
C VAL A 149 4.07 -25.20 -40.28
N SER A 150 3.42 -25.73 -41.33
CA SER A 150 3.32 -27.17 -41.56
C SER A 150 4.69 -27.82 -41.82
N GLU A 151 5.51 -27.22 -42.69
CA GLU A 151 6.83 -27.73 -43.07
C GLU A 151 7.81 -27.70 -41.90
N TYR A 152 7.91 -26.58 -41.16
CA TYR A 152 8.80 -26.46 -40.01
C TYR A 152 8.43 -27.43 -38.89
N THR A 153 7.15 -27.51 -38.51
CA THR A 153 6.67 -28.48 -37.49
C THR A 153 6.96 -29.91 -37.92
N THR A 154 6.75 -30.22 -39.21
CA THR A 154 7.04 -31.53 -39.79
C THR A 154 8.53 -31.88 -39.75
N ASP A 155 9.42 -30.95 -40.10
CA ASP A 155 10.87 -31.20 -40.15
C ASP A 155 11.47 -31.39 -38.75
N VAL A 156 11.04 -30.61 -37.75
CA VAL A 156 11.47 -30.80 -36.34
C VAL A 156 10.96 -32.14 -35.80
N MET A 157 9.69 -32.46 -35.99
CA MET A 157 9.13 -33.75 -35.54
C MET A 157 9.79 -34.95 -36.21
N LYS A 158 10.12 -34.85 -37.51
CA LYS A 158 10.90 -35.89 -38.21
C LYS A 158 12.33 -35.99 -37.70
N ALA A 159 12.98 -34.88 -37.36
CA ALA A 159 14.33 -34.92 -36.80
C ALA A 159 14.36 -35.60 -35.42
N LEU A 160 13.34 -35.38 -34.58
CA LEU A 160 13.14 -36.13 -33.33
C LEU A 160 12.89 -37.62 -33.59
N GLN A 161 12.01 -37.96 -34.55
CA GLN A 161 11.73 -39.34 -34.95
C GLN A 161 12.98 -40.06 -35.51
N GLU A 162 13.80 -39.40 -36.33
CA GLU A 162 15.08 -39.92 -36.84
C GLU A 162 16.13 -40.11 -35.73
N ALA A 163 16.08 -39.30 -34.67
CA ALA A 163 16.90 -39.45 -33.46
C ALA A 163 16.38 -40.55 -32.50
N GLY A 164 15.17 -41.07 -32.72
CA GLY A 164 14.52 -42.07 -31.86
C GLY A 164 13.76 -41.49 -30.67
N VAL A 165 13.57 -40.17 -30.62
CA VAL A 165 12.77 -39.48 -29.59
C VAL A 165 11.29 -39.50 -29.99
N THR A 166 10.42 -39.80 -29.05
CA THR A 166 8.96 -39.63 -29.18
C THR A 166 8.50 -38.67 -28.08
N PRO A 167 8.17 -37.41 -28.40
CA PRO A 167 7.60 -36.48 -27.42
C PRO A 167 6.16 -36.89 -27.05
N GLU A 168 5.76 -36.66 -25.80
CA GLU A 168 4.39 -36.90 -25.31
C GLU A 168 3.48 -35.71 -25.65
N TRP A 169 4.05 -34.51 -25.73
CA TRP A 169 3.33 -33.25 -25.97
C TRP A 169 4.00 -32.36 -27.02
N VAL A 170 3.17 -31.54 -27.67
CA VAL A 170 3.60 -30.40 -28.48
C VAL A 170 2.76 -29.17 -28.18
N GLN A 171 3.40 -28.03 -27.96
CA GLN A 171 2.73 -26.73 -27.83
C GLN A 171 2.77 -26.00 -29.19
N ILE A 172 1.62 -25.54 -29.67
CA ILE A 172 1.47 -24.90 -30.98
C ILE A 172 1.29 -23.40 -30.79
N GLY A 173 2.43 -22.67 -30.78
CA GLY A 173 2.52 -21.28 -30.36
C GLY A 173 2.76 -21.16 -28.85
N ASN A 174 3.57 -20.18 -28.44
CA ASN A 174 3.74 -19.83 -27.03
C ASN A 174 2.94 -18.58 -26.66
N GLU A 175 2.24 -18.62 -25.52
CA GLU A 175 1.49 -17.52 -24.92
C GLU A 175 0.67 -16.68 -25.93
N ILE A 176 -0.15 -17.38 -26.73
CA ILE A 176 -0.80 -16.81 -27.91
C ILE A 176 -2.05 -15.96 -27.60
N ASN A 177 -2.06 -15.24 -26.48
CA ASN A 177 -3.16 -14.39 -26.01
C ASN A 177 -3.61 -13.40 -27.10
N ASN A 178 -2.63 -12.79 -27.75
CA ASN A 178 -2.81 -11.85 -28.86
C ASN A 178 -2.62 -12.53 -30.23
N GLY A 179 -2.63 -13.86 -30.29
CA GLY A 179 -2.37 -14.68 -31.48
C GLY A 179 -0.91 -15.07 -31.64
N MET A 180 -0.51 -15.44 -32.86
CA MET A 180 0.86 -15.82 -33.24
C MET A 180 1.17 -15.29 -34.65
N LEU A 181 2.44 -15.24 -35.06
CA LEU A 181 2.82 -14.87 -36.45
C LEU A 181 2.14 -13.56 -36.92
N HIS A 182 2.41 -12.48 -36.21
CA HIS A 182 1.83 -11.16 -36.49
C HIS A 182 2.33 -10.59 -37.83
N PRO A 183 1.49 -9.81 -38.54
CA PRO A 183 0.12 -9.43 -38.18
C PRO A 183 -0.94 -10.47 -38.57
N LEU A 184 -0.62 -11.43 -39.45
CA LEU A 184 -1.63 -12.29 -40.09
C LEU A 184 -2.35 -13.22 -39.12
N GLY A 185 -1.64 -13.81 -38.15
CA GLY A 185 -2.22 -14.68 -37.11
C GLY A 185 -2.53 -13.96 -35.79
N SER A 186 -2.63 -12.62 -35.78
CA SER A 186 -3.16 -11.86 -34.64
C SER A 186 -4.52 -12.39 -34.19
N TYR A 187 -4.83 -12.31 -32.89
CA TYR A 187 -6.15 -12.66 -32.36
C TYR A 187 -7.27 -11.77 -32.94
N SER A 188 -6.98 -10.52 -33.34
CA SER A 188 -7.93 -9.70 -34.13
C SER A 188 -8.27 -10.30 -35.51
N ASN A 189 -7.42 -11.19 -36.02
CA ASN A 189 -7.59 -11.99 -37.23
C ASN A 189 -7.91 -13.47 -36.89
N ILE A 190 -8.75 -13.72 -35.88
CA ILE A 190 -8.94 -15.04 -35.24
C ILE A 190 -9.15 -16.25 -36.19
N SER A 191 -9.79 -16.06 -37.34
CA SER A 191 -9.97 -17.10 -38.37
C SER A 191 -8.64 -17.52 -39.05
N ASN A 192 -7.68 -16.62 -39.17
CA ASN A 192 -6.33 -16.91 -39.63
C ASN A 192 -5.54 -17.67 -38.56
N LEU A 193 -5.62 -17.20 -37.31
CA LEU A 193 -4.99 -17.82 -36.14
C LEU A 193 -5.40 -19.30 -35.99
N VAL A 194 -6.70 -19.59 -36.04
CA VAL A 194 -7.24 -20.96 -36.02
C VAL A 194 -6.67 -21.82 -37.16
N GLN A 195 -6.55 -21.29 -38.37
CA GLN A 195 -5.98 -22.04 -39.50
C GLN A 195 -4.46 -22.31 -39.35
N LEU A 196 -3.72 -21.41 -38.69
CA LEU A 196 -2.30 -21.59 -38.39
C LEU A 196 -2.09 -22.63 -37.28
N ILE A 197 -2.91 -22.60 -36.22
CA ILE A 197 -2.95 -23.63 -35.18
C ILE A 197 -3.27 -25.00 -35.80
N GLN A 198 -4.28 -25.06 -36.68
CA GLN A 198 -4.66 -26.28 -37.41
C GLN A 198 -3.53 -26.81 -38.30
N ALA A 199 -2.74 -25.95 -38.93
CA ALA A 199 -1.58 -26.34 -39.73
C ALA A 199 -0.49 -27.00 -38.87
N GLY A 200 -0.12 -26.38 -37.74
CA GLY A 200 0.88 -26.93 -36.82
C GLY A 200 0.44 -28.25 -36.18
N SER A 201 -0.78 -28.28 -35.63
CA SER A 201 -1.40 -29.47 -35.04
C SER A 201 -1.46 -30.66 -36.02
N SER A 202 -1.95 -30.41 -37.25
CA SER A 202 -2.03 -31.45 -38.29
C SER A 202 -0.65 -31.97 -38.70
N ALA A 203 0.36 -31.10 -38.78
CA ALA A 203 1.73 -31.49 -39.10
C ALA A 203 2.36 -32.34 -38.00
N ALA A 204 2.15 -32.01 -36.73
CA ALA A 204 2.63 -32.82 -35.60
C ALA A 204 1.96 -34.20 -35.57
N LYS A 205 0.62 -34.25 -35.60
CA LYS A 205 -0.15 -35.51 -35.60
C LYS A 205 0.08 -36.36 -36.86
N ALA A 206 0.56 -35.78 -37.96
CA ALA A 206 0.97 -36.53 -39.16
C ALA A 206 2.33 -37.26 -39.02
N VAL A 207 3.17 -36.87 -38.04
CA VAL A 207 4.46 -37.56 -37.74
C VAL A 207 4.32 -38.48 -36.53
N PHE A 208 3.59 -38.03 -35.50
CA PHE A 208 3.31 -38.78 -34.28
C PHE A 208 1.78 -38.80 -34.03
N PRO A 209 1.04 -39.82 -34.49
CA PRO A 209 -0.43 -39.83 -34.42
C PRO A 209 -1.03 -39.73 -33.02
N ASP A 210 -0.30 -40.18 -32.00
CA ASP A 210 -0.74 -40.22 -30.60
C ASP A 210 -0.25 -39.00 -29.77
N ILE A 211 0.39 -38.00 -30.40
CA ILE A 211 0.92 -36.82 -29.68
C ILE A 211 -0.21 -35.91 -29.19
N LYS A 212 -0.11 -35.45 -27.94
CA LYS A 212 -1.04 -34.46 -27.37
C LYS A 212 -0.63 -33.05 -27.79
N VAL A 213 -1.56 -32.33 -28.42
CA VAL A 213 -1.40 -30.93 -28.83
C VAL A 213 -1.93 -30.01 -27.72
N ILE A 214 -1.11 -29.04 -27.33
CA ILE A 214 -1.39 -28.01 -26.33
C ILE A 214 -1.58 -26.66 -27.04
N ILE A 215 -2.63 -25.93 -26.66
CA ILE A 215 -2.79 -24.50 -27.00
C ILE A 215 -2.55 -23.70 -25.72
N HIS A 216 -1.64 -22.72 -25.78
CA HIS A 216 -1.11 -22.03 -24.60
C HIS A 216 -1.55 -20.56 -24.53
N ARG A 217 -2.11 -20.16 -23.37
CA ARG A 217 -2.38 -18.75 -22.99
C ARG A 217 -1.60 -18.38 -21.72
N ALA A 218 -0.98 -17.21 -21.69
CA ALA A 218 -0.41 -16.62 -20.48
C ALA A 218 -1.49 -16.36 -19.40
N ASN A 219 -1.04 -15.99 -18.20
CA ASN A 219 -1.85 -15.37 -17.14
C ASN A 219 -3.15 -16.13 -16.80
N GLY A 220 -3.04 -17.43 -16.48
CA GLY A 220 -4.18 -18.33 -16.25
C GLY A 220 -5.13 -17.97 -15.10
N ALA A 221 -4.79 -17.01 -14.25
CA ALA A 221 -5.65 -16.49 -13.18
C ALA A 221 -6.56 -15.31 -13.61
N GLU A 222 -6.37 -14.76 -14.81
CA GLU A 222 -7.12 -13.58 -15.27
C GLU A 222 -8.60 -13.84 -15.58
N ALA A 223 -9.41 -12.80 -15.48
CA ALA A 223 -10.66 -12.73 -16.23
C ALA A 223 -10.36 -12.72 -17.75
N GLY A 224 -11.05 -13.56 -18.52
CA GLY A 224 -10.91 -13.61 -19.98
C GLY A 224 -10.25 -14.88 -20.54
N VAL A 225 -9.72 -15.77 -19.67
CA VAL A 225 -9.13 -17.07 -20.09
C VAL A 225 -10.14 -17.92 -20.87
N ASP A 226 -11.35 -18.16 -20.35
CA ASP A 226 -12.40 -18.92 -21.04
C ASP A 226 -12.93 -18.22 -22.33
N PRO A 227 -13.25 -16.90 -22.33
CA PRO A 227 -13.58 -16.16 -23.55
C PRO A 227 -12.56 -16.27 -24.70
N PHE A 228 -11.26 -16.39 -24.40
CA PHE A 228 -10.22 -16.62 -25.41
C PHE A 228 -10.40 -17.97 -26.13
N TYR A 229 -10.56 -19.06 -25.38
CA TYR A 229 -10.81 -20.39 -25.97
C TYR A 229 -12.18 -20.48 -26.64
N ALA A 230 -13.21 -19.83 -26.09
CA ALA A 230 -14.52 -19.70 -26.73
C ALA A 230 -14.44 -19.02 -28.09
N GLY A 231 -13.64 -17.96 -28.22
CA GLY A 231 -13.36 -17.27 -29.47
C GLY A 231 -12.72 -18.19 -30.52
N LEU A 232 -11.67 -18.94 -30.14
CA LEU A 232 -11.01 -19.89 -31.04
C LEU A 232 -11.97 -20.97 -31.55
N VAL A 233 -12.80 -21.54 -30.67
CA VAL A 233 -13.82 -22.54 -31.04
C VAL A 233 -14.88 -21.93 -31.96
N ALA A 234 -15.38 -20.72 -31.66
CA ALA A 234 -16.34 -20.01 -32.52
C ALA A 234 -15.75 -19.66 -33.90
N ALA A 235 -14.44 -19.41 -33.97
CA ALA A 235 -13.70 -19.18 -35.21
C ALA A 235 -13.35 -20.46 -36.00
N GLY A 236 -13.72 -21.64 -35.49
CA GLY A 236 -13.62 -22.92 -36.21
C GLY A 236 -12.51 -23.87 -35.75
N LEU A 237 -11.92 -23.65 -34.57
CA LEU A 237 -11.05 -24.64 -33.91
C LEU A 237 -11.90 -25.86 -33.54
N LYS A 238 -11.45 -27.06 -33.93
CA LYS A 238 -12.19 -28.31 -33.73
C LYS A 238 -11.64 -29.06 -32.53
N ASP A 239 -12.49 -29.91 -31.95
CA ASP A 239 -12.13 -30.85 -30.89
C ASP A 239 -10.92 -31.76 -31.25
N SER A 240 -10.74 -32.10 -32.53
CA SER A 240 -9.58 -32.87 -33.03
C SER A 240 -8.25 -32.13 -32.98
N ASP A 241 -8.28 -30.80 -32.98
CA ASP A 241 -7.13 -29.97 -33.32
C ASP A 241 -6.23 -29.70 -32.09
N TYR A 242 -6.71 -30.00 -30.88
CA TYR A 242 -5.99 -29.85 -29.61
C TYR A 242 -6.53 -30.81 -28.55
N ASP A 243 -5.70 -31.17 -27.58
CA ASP A 243 -5.97 -32.19 -26.57
C ASP A 243 -5.84 -31.64 -25.14
N ILE A 244 -4.96 -30.64 -24.93
CA ILE A 244 -4.72 -29.96 -23.65
C ILE A 244 -4.87 -28.44 -23.82
N ILE A 245 -5.38 -27.80 -22.77
CA ILE A 245 -5.35 -26.35 -22.56
C ILE A 245 -4.17 -26.02 -21.63
N GLY A 246 -3.17 -25.31 -22.14
CA GLY A 246 -1.98 -24.87 -21.40
C GLY A 246 -2.14 -23.45 -20.86
N LEU A 247 -1.65 -23.21 -19.64
CA LEU A 247 -1.65 -21.91 -18.98
C LEU A 247 -0.27 -21.55 -18.42
N SER A 248 0.15 -20.29 -18.52
CA SER A 248 1.19 -19.73 -17.62
C SER A 248 0.56 -19.31 -16.29
N TYR A 249 1.26 -19.48 -15.18
CA TYR A 249 0.91 -18.88 -13.90
C TYR A 249 2.11 -18.23 -13.23
N TYR A 250 2.15 -16.90 -13.32
CA TYR A 250 3.09 -16.04 -12.60
C TYR A 250 2.24 -15.00 -11.84
N PRO A 251 2.17 -15.03 -10.50
CA PRO A 251 1.35 -14.09 -9.74
C PRO A 251 2.06 -12.72 -9.62
N GLU A 252 1.36 -11.62 -9.89
CA GLU A 252 1.90 -10.25 -9.77
C GLU A 252 2.17 -9.81 -8.31
N ALA A 253 1.64 -10.57 -7.35
CA ALA A 253 1.75 -10.35 -5.91
C ALA A 253 1.86 -11.71 -5.20
N THR A 254 1.56 -11.78 -3.90
CA THR A 254 1.44 -13.06 -3.19
C THR A 254 0.47 -14.01 -3.91
N PHE A 255 0.91 -15.22 -4.27
CA PHE A 255 0.11 -16.19 -5.04
C PHE A 255 -1.30 -16.45 -4.46
N THR A 256 -1.43 -16.31 -3.15
CA THR A 256 -2.63 -16.41 -2.32
C THR A 256 -3.73 -15.38 -2.62
N SER A 257 -3.52 -14.46 -3.56
CA SER A 257 -4.53 -13.55 -4.14
C SER A 257 -4.86 -13.81 -5.61
N SER A 258 -4.50 -14.99 -6.15
CA SER A 258 -4.76 -15.38 -7.55
C SER A 258 -4.87 -16.91 -7.79
N ILE A 259 -4.45 -17.73 -6.82
CA ILE A 259 -4.37 -19.20 -6.92
C ILE A 259 -5.72 -19.90 -6.99
N ASP A 260 -6.78 -19.26 -6.49
CA ASP A 260 -8.14 -19.80 -6.53
C ASP A 260 -8.88 -19.36 -7.80
N GLU A 261 -8.63 -18.15 -8.29
CA GLU A 261 -9.05 -17.64 -9.59
C GLU A 261 -8.46 -18.51 -10.73
N LEU A 262 -7.18 -18.88 -10.61
CA LEU A 262 -6.56 -19.91 -11.45
C LEU A 262 -7.33 -21.23 -11.37
N SER A 263 -7.66 -21.70 -10.17
CA SER A 263 -8.41 -22.95 -9.98
C SER A 263 -9.80 -22.90 -10.62
N GLU A 264 -10.52 -21.79 -10.51
CA GLU A 264 -11.83 -21.62 -11.14
C GLU A 264 -11.73 -21.60 -12.66
N ASN A 265 -10.75 -20.89 -13.22
CA ASN A 265 -10.47 -20.93 -14.65
C ASN A 265 -10.17 -22.36 -15.13
N MET A 266 -9.24 -23.08 -14.49
CA MET A 266 -8.94 -24.48 -14.84
C MET A 266 -10.17 -25.39 -14.76
N ASN A 267 -10.98 -25.25 -13.70
CA ASN A 267 -12.21 -26.00 -13.51
C ASN A 267 -13.26 -25.70 -14.60
N LYS A 268 -13.39 -24.42 -15.00
CA LYS A 268 -14.33 -23.96 -16.03
C LYS A 268 -13.89 -24.41 -17.43
N LEU A 269 -12.59 -24.39 -17.73
CA LEU A 269 -12.02 -24.88 -18.98
C LEU A 269 -12.29 -26.39 -19.17
N GLU A 270 -12.15 -27.19 -18.11
CA GLU A 270 -12.52 -28.61 -18.14
C GLU A 270 -14.00 -28.80 -18.47
N GLN A 271 -14.88 -28.07 -17.78
CA GLN A 271 -16.33 -28.19 -17.92
C GLN A 271 -16.84 -27.73 -19.30
N ASN A 272 -16.26 -26.65 -19.85
CA ASN A 272 -16.69 -26.06 -21.12
C ASN A 272 -16.16 -26.82 -22.35
N TYR A 273 -14.91 -27.31 -22.31
CA TYR A 273 -14.23 -27.89 -23.48
C TYR A 273 -13.93 -29.39 -23.35
N GLY A 274 -14.08 -29.97 -22.16
CA GLY A 274 -13.81 -31.39 -21.91
C GLY A 274 -12.34 -31.81 -22.03
N LYS A 275 -11.41 -30.85 -22.13
CA LYS A 275 -9.97 -31.10 -22.36
C LYS A 275 -9.19 -31.35 -21.08
N GLU A 276 -7.96 -31.86 -21.25
CA GLU A 276 -6.95 -31.80 -20.20
C GLU A 276 -6.49 -30.35 -19.97
N VAL A 277 -5.98 -30.06 -18.78
CA VAL A 277 -5.47 -28.73 -18.39
C VAL A 277 -4.09 -28.88 -17.77
N MET A 278 -3.15 -28.03 -18.17
CA MET A 278 -1.78 -28.00 -17.63
C MET A 278 -1.33 -26.57 -17.33
N ILE A 279 -0.52 -26.42 -16.28
CA ILE A 279 0.27 -25.21 -16.08
C ILE A 279 1.61 -25.45 -16.78
N VAL A 280 1.77 -24.92 -17.99
CA VAL A 280 2.95 -25.19 -18.85
C VAL A 280 4.10 -24.22 -18.62
N GLU A 281 3.85 -23.13 -17.89
CA GLU A 281 4.87 -22.28 -17.28
C GLU A 281 4.45 -21.84 -15.87
N VAL A 282 5.35 -21.92 -14.90
CA VAL A 282 5.19 -21.34 -13.55
C VAL A 282 6.53 -20.88 -13.00
N GLY A 283 6.53 -19.83 -12.18
CA GLY A 283 7.70 -19.34 -11.45
C GLY A 283 7.33 -18.25 -10.45
N GLY A 284 8.21 -17.99 -9.49
CA GLY A 284 8.05 -16.91 -8.51
C GLY A 284 9.40 -16.42 -8.00
N ASN A 285 9.43 -15.26 -7.34
CA ASN A 285 10.69 -14.62 -6.96
C ASN A 285 11.33 -15.29 -5.72
N VAL A 286 12.09 -16.35 -5.98
CA VAL A 286 12.85 -17.13 -4.99
C VAL A 286 13.84 -16.26 -4.20
N SER A 287 14.30 -15.13 -4.75
CA SER A 287 15.19 -14.21 -4.04
C SER A 287 14.49 -13.29 -3.03
N GLU A 288 13.16 -13.19 -3.08
CA GLU A 288 12.33 -12.48 -2.10
C GLU A 288 11.76 -13.44 -1.04
N ASP A 289 11.10 -14.51 -1.45
CA ASP A 289 10.46 -15.47 -0.55
C ASP A 289 10.37 -16.88 -1.18
N VAL A 290 11.40 -17.69 -0.93
CA VAL A 290 11.47 -19.09 -1.42
C VAL A 290 10.40 -20.00 -0.81
N ASP A 291 9.96 -19.75 0.43
CA ASP A 291 8.90 -20.54 1.08
C ASP A 291 7.56 -20.28 0.40
N SER A 292 7.27 -19.03 0.04
CA SER A 292 6.11 -18.65 -0.77
C SER A 292 6.14 -19.29 -2.16
N VAL A 293 7.30 -19.37 -2.82
CA VAL A 293 7.43 -20.08 -4.11
C VAL A 293 7.21 -21.59 -3.96
N HIS A 294 7.78 -22.23 -2.94
CA HIS A 294 7.49 -23.65 -2.63
C HIS A 294 5.99 -23.88 -2.41
N ASN A 295 5.37 -23.05 -1.56
CA ASN A 295 3.94 -23.12 -1.24
C ASN A 295 3.05 -22.88 -2.46
N MET A 296 3.41 -21.94 -3.34
CA MET A 296 2.72 -21.70 -4.60
C MET A 296 2.71 -22.95 -5.49
N LEU A 297 3.87 -23.61 -5.64
CA LEU A 297 4.02 -24.80 -6.47
C LEU A 297 3.24 -26.01 -5.91
N VAL A 298 3.26 -26.21 -4.59
CA VAL A 298 2.44 -27.22 -3.92
C VAL A 298 0.94 -26.90 -4.07
N ALA A 299 0.55 -25.64 -3.88
CA ALA A 299 -0.84 -25.20 -4.04
C ALA A 299 -1.35 -25.38 -5.48
N ALA A 300 -0.55 -24.98 -6.48
CA ALA A 300 -0.89 -25.12 -7.90
C ALA A 300 -1.06 -26.59 -8.32
N GLN A 301 -0.19 -27.49 -7.85
CA GLN A 301 -0.36 -28.95 -8.01
C GLN A 301 -1.66 -29.44 -7.37
N ASN A 302 -1.96 -29.01 -6.15
CA ASN A 302 -3.20 -29.37 -5.45
C ASN A 302 -4.47 -28.85 -6.19
N LYS A 303 -4.43 -27.64 -6.76
CA LYS A 303 -5.54 -27.12 -7.59
C LYS A 303 -5.68 -27.92 -8.89
N LEU A 304 -4.57 -28.26 -9.57
CA LEU A 304 -4.59 -29.13 -10.76
C LEU A 304 -5.18 -30.51 -10.45
N HIS A 305 -4.76 -31.16 -9.36
CA HIS A 305 -5.32 -32.44 -8.93
C HIS A 305 -6.82 -32.36 -8.58
N ALA A 306 -7.33 -31.18 -8.23
CA ALA A 306 -8.75 -30.93 -7.96
C ALA A 306 -9.59 -30.63 -9.23
N VAL A 307 -8.96 -30.44 -10.41
CA VAL A 307 -9.67 -30.22 -11.68
C VAL A 307 -10.60 -31.41 -11.97
N PRO A 308 -11.87 -31.18 -12.37
CA PRO A 308 -12.85 -32.24 -12.52
C PRO A 308 -12.39 -33.34 -13.49
N ASN A 309 -12.95 -34.53 -13.30
CA ASN A 309 -12.62 -35.72 -14.10
C ASN A 309 -11.12 -36.12 -14.07
N GLN A 310 -10.34 -35.59 -13.10
CA GLN A 310 -8.88 -35.79 -12.97
C GLN A 310 -8.07 -35.26 -14.17
N LYS A 311 -8.53 -34.16 -14.78
CA LYS A 311 -7.96 -33.62 -16.02
C LYS A 311 -6.90 -32.52 -15.85
N GLY A 312 -6.56 -32.11 -14.63
CA GLY A 312 -5.35 -31.32 -14.39
C GLY A 312 -4.14 -32.24 -14.42
N THR A 313 -3.40 -32.24 -15.54
CA THR A 313 -2.44 -33.32 -15.87
C THR A 313 -0.96 -32.97 -15.72
N GLY A 314 -0.60 -31.73 -15.37
CA GLY A 314 0.80 -31.39 -15.11
C GLY A 314 1.11 -29.92 -14.84
N ILE A 315 2.31 -29.69 -14.31
CA ILE A 315 2.90 -28.39 -13.98
C ILE A 315 4.37 -28.33 -14.43
N PHE A 316 4.83 -27.20 -14.99
CA PHE A 316 6.20 -27.04 -15.52
C PHE A 316 6.86 -25.75 -15.03
N TYR A 317 7.91 -25.84 -14.20
CA TYR A 317 8.68 -24.66 -13.77
C TYR A 317 9.46 -24.07 -14.94
N TRP A 318 9.39 -22.75 -15.15
CA TRP A 318 10.10 -22.10 -16.25
C TRP A 318 11.53 -21.71 -15.86
N GLU A 319 12.51 -22.27 -16.56
CA GLU A 319 13.95 -22.00 -16.40
C GLU A 319 14.40 -21.86 -14.93
N PRO A 320 14.26 -22.92 -14.12
CA PRO A 320 14.67 -22.90 -12.72
C PRO A 320 16.17 -22.57 -12.57
N THR A 321 16.98 -22.81 -13.61
CA THR A 321 18.41 -22.51 -13.70
C THR A 321 18.78 -21.13 -14.25
N GLY A 322 17.81 -20.22 -14.44
CA GLY A 322 18.01 -18.92 -15.10
C GLY A 322 18.93 -17.89 -14.41
N ILE A 323 19.39 -18.12 -13.17
CA ILE A 323 20.08 -17.10 -12.37
C ILE A 323 21.39 -16.56 -12.98
N MET A 324 22.01 -17.31 -13.88
CA MET A 324 23.21 -16.87 -14.62
C MET A 324 22.93 -15.81 -15.69
N PHE A 325 21.65 -15.55 -16.01
CA PHE A 325 21.19 -14.42 -16.81
C PHE A 325 20.53 -13.33 -15.95
N ASP A 326 20.77 -13.35 -14.63
CA ASP A 326 20.09 -12.55 -13.60
C ASP A 326 18.55 -12.64 -13.67
N TYR A 327 18.02 -13.79 -14.11
CA TYR A 327 16.57 -14.05 -14.15
C TYR A 327 15.99 -14.14 -12.73
N PRO A 328 15.00 -13.31 -12.34
CA PRO A 328 14.56 -13.18 -10.95
C PRO A 328 13.76 -14.37 -10.43
N LEU A 329 13.12 -15.17 -11.30
CA LEU A 329 12.32 -16.32 -10.86
C LEU A 329 13.12 -17.64 -10.89
N SER A 330 14.45 -17.60 -10.90
CA SER A 330 15.28 -18.79 -10.89
C SER A 330 15.24 -19.51 -9.53
N ALA A 331 14.91 -20.79 -9.54
CA ALA A 331 14.95 -21.68 -8.38
C ALA A 331 16.35 -22.25 -8.08
N TRP A 332 17.42 -21.66 -8.62
CA TRP A 332 18.83 -22.03 -8.40
C TRP A 332 19.61 -20.89 -7.75
N ASN A 333 20.51 -21.23 -6.84
CA ASN A 333 21.44 -20.31 -6.21
C ASN A 333 22.59 -19.92 -7.15
N LYS A 334 23.24 -18.78 -6.87
CA LYS A 334 24.39 -18.28 -7.66
C LYS A 334 25.64 -19.17 -7.60
N ASP A 335 25.68 -20.15 -6.68
CA ASP A 335 26.75 -21.16 -6.62
C ASP A 335 26.49 -22.40 -7.50
N GLY A 336 25.27 -22.57 -8.02
CA GLY A 336 24.86 -23.73 -8.85
C GLY A 336 24.09 -24.82 -8.11
N SER A 337 23.75 -24.62 -6.83
CA SER A 337 22.83 -25.49 -6.08
C SER A 337 21.35 -25.15 -6.31
N PRO A 338 20.41 -26.11 -6.22
CA PRO A 338 18.97 -25.84 -6.22
C PRO A 338 18.53 -25.12 -4.93
N THR A 339 17.28 -24.67 -4.91
CA THR A 339 16.60 -24.11 -3.72
C THR A 339 15.37 -24.95 -3.35
N ILE A 340 14.86 -24.79 -2.13
CA ILE A 340 13.69 -25.52 -1.61
C ILE A 340 12.39 -25.32 -2.43
N ALA A 341 12.35 -24.35 -3.36
CA ALA A 341 11.30 -24.27 -4.36
C ALA A 341 11.20 -25.55 -5.23
N MET A 342 12.32 -26.24 -5.47
CA MET A 342 12.34 -27.49 -6.25
C MET A 342 11.79 -28.70 -5.47
N ASP A 343 11.96 -28.74 -4.14
CA ASP A 343 11.37 -29.76 -3.26
C ASP A 343 9.84 -29.86 -3.40
N ALA A 344 9.17 -28.81 -3.88
CA ALA A 344 7.73 -28.82 -4.14
C ALA A 344 7.31 -29.85 -5.21
N PHE A 345 8.25 -30.34 -6.03
CA PHE A 345 8.02 -31.39 -7.01
C PHE A 345 8.30 -32.81 -6.45
N ILE A 346 8.76 -32.95 -5.20
CA ILE A 346 8.94 -34.27 -4.57
C ILE A 346 7.58 -34.92 -4.26
N ASP A 347 7.50 -36.25 -4.31
CA ASP A 347 6.27 -36.98 -3.98
C ASP A 347 5.90 -36.85 -2.50
N GLY A 348 4.73 -36.27 -2.22
CA GLY A 348 4.27 -35.99 -0.86
C GLY A 348 4.73 -34.65 -0.29
N ALA A 349 5.27 -33.75 -1.12
CA ALA A 349 5.52 -32.35 -0.75
C ALA A 349 4.23 -31.67 -0.20
N ALA A 350 4.40 -30.79 0.78
CA ALA A 350 3.30 -30.15 1.49
C ALA A 350 3.70 -28.73 1.90
N GLU A 351 2.72 -27.83 2.02
CA GLU A 351 2.96 -26.42 2.34
C GLU A 351 3.70 -26.25 3.69
N ILE A 352 4.75 -25.42 3.66
CA ILE A 352 5.60 -25.08 4.80
C ILE A 352 5.22 -23.71 5.37
N ASN A 353 5.44 -23.52 6.68
CA ASN A 353 5.27 -22.24 7.38
C ASN A 353 3.88 -21.55 7.20
N ARG A 354 2.82 -22.33 6.96
CA ARG A 354 1.44 -21.85 6.79
C ARG A 354 0.82 -21.31 8.08
N TYR A 355 0.33 -20.07 8.03
CA TYR A 355 -0.53 -19.47 9.06
C TYR A 355 -2.01 -19.53 8.60
N PRO A 356 -2.91 -20.23 9.31
CA PRO A 356 -4.33 -20.26 8.96
C PRO A 356 -5.04 -18.97 9.37
N VAL A 357 -6.11 -18.63 8.66
CA VAL A 357 -7.09 -17.61 9.10
C VAL A 357 -7.77 -18.08 10.39
N GLN A 358 -8.10 -17.13 11.26
CA GLN A 358 -8.78 -17.31 12.54
C GLN A 358 -10.01 -16.41 12.69
N SER A 359 -10.13 -15.33 11.91
CA SER A 359 -11.37 -14.55 11.74
C SER A 359 -11.39 -13.74 10.44
N LEU A 360 -12.59 -13.38 9.99
CA LEU A 360 -12.85 -12.40 8.93
C LEU A 360 -13.84 -11.34 9.46
N THR A 361 -13.56 -10.07 9.17
CA THR A 361 -14.47 -8.93 9.33
C THR A 361 -14.45 -8.06 8.07
N LEU A 362 -15.44 -7.19 7.89
CA LEU A 362 -15.38 -6.11 6.90
C LEU A 362 -15.00 -4.79 7.58
N ASP A 363 -14.41 -3.88 6.82
CA ASP A 363 -14.08 -2.51 7.21
C ASP A 363 -15.31 -1.66 7.56
N GLN A 364 -16.42 -1.90 6.86
CA GLN A 364 -17.72 -1.25 7.08
C GLN A 364 -18.78 -2.34 7.39
N PRO A 365 -19.59 -2.17 8.45
CA PRO A 365 -20.74 -3.06 8.73
C PRO A 365 -22.02 -2.62 7.98
N GLU A 366 -22.08 -1.35 7.60
CA GLU A 366 -23.17 -0.69 6.89
C GLU A 366 -22.54 0.35 5.95
N THR A 367 -23.06 0.49 4.72
CA THR A 367 -22.61 1.52 3.78
C THR A 367 -23.75 1.95 2.84
N VAL A 368 -23.66 3.17 2.29
CA VAL A 368 -24.71 3.78 1.46
C VAL A 368 -24.11 4.29 0.15
N ILE A 369 -24.73 3.92 -0.97
CA ILE A 369 -24.34 4.35 -2.32
C ILE A 369 -25.58 4.81 -3.10
N GLU A 370 -25.39 5.58 -4.18
CA GLU A 370 -26.48 5.95 -5.08
C GLU A 370 -26.74 4.89 -6.17
N VAL A 371 -27.90 4.95 -6.84
CA VAL A 371 -28.09 4.32 -8.16
C VAL A 371 -27.06 4.91 -9.15
N GLY A 372 -26.30 4.05 -9.83
CA GLY A 372 -25.14 4.46 -10.61
C GLY A 372 -23.92 4.84 -9.76
N GLY A 373 -24.03 4.86 -8.43
CA GLY A 373 -22.91 5.06 -7.52
C GLY A 373 -22.06 3.79 -7.37
N ASN A 374 -20.80 3.99 -6.96
CA ASN A 374 -19.88 2.90 -6.63
C ASN A 374 -19.43 2.99 -5.15
N GLY A 375 -18.85 1.90 -4.65
CA GLY A 375 -18.31 1.81 -3.29
C GLY A 375 -17.30 0.66 -3.17
N LYS A 376 -16.78 0.42 -1.97
CA LYS A 376 -15.91 -0.73 -1.71
C LYS A 376 -16.05 -1.21 -0.26
N LEU A 377 -16.06 -2.52 -0.10
CA LEU A 377 -15.90 -3.22 1.17
C LEU A 377 -14.55 -3.95 1.17
N SER A 378 -13.82 -3.83 2.28
CA SER A 378 -12.48 -4.41 2.44
C SER A 378 -12.52 -5.52 3.48
N ALA A 379 -12.07 -6.72 3.10
CA ALA A 379 -11.92 -7.82 4.04
C ALA A 379 -10.70 -7.64 4.94
N ILE A 380 -10.91 -7.73 6.24
CA ILE A 380 -9.88 -7.69 7.28
C ILE A 380 -9.80 -9.08 7.90
N LEU A 381 -8.63 -9.71 7.81
CA LEU A 381 -8.38 -11.06 8.30
C LEU A 381 -7.49 -11.03 9.54
N SER A 382 -7.76 -11.94 10.48
CA SER A 382 -6.89 -12.20 11.62
C SER A 382 -6.39 -13.64 11.61
N PRO A 383 -5.11 -13.92 11.93
CA PRO A 383 -4.04 -12.95 12.10
C PRO A 383 -3.70 -12.28 10.76
N GLU A 384 -3.15 -11.06 10.80
CA GLU A 384 -2.80 -10.32 9.56
C GLU A 384 -1.75 -11.05 8.72
N ASN A 385 -0.92 -11.90 9.32
CA ASN A 385 0.05 -12.75 8.62
C ASN A 385 -0.52 -14.09 8.11
N ALA A 386 -1.84 -14.29 8.13
CA ALA A 386 -2.46 -15.49 7.55
C ALA A 386 -2.02 -15.66 6.09
N THR A 387 -1.61 -16.88 5.71
CA THR A 387 -1.04 -17.18 4.40
C THR A 387 -2.08 -16.96 3.30
N TYR A 388 -3.23 -17.62 3.40
CA TYR A 388 -4.31 -17.48 2.42
C TYR A 388 -5.23 -16.32 2.79
N LYS A 389 -5.06 -15.18 2.10
CA LYS A 389 -5.77 -13.93 2.38
C LYS A 389 -6.99 -13.64 1.49
N GLY A 390 -7.21 -14.43 0.46
CA GLY A 390 -8.30 -14.19 -0.47
C GLY A 390 -9.68 -14.43 0.13
N VAL A 391 -10.67 -13.69 -0.37
CA VAL A 391 -12.08 -13.78 -0.01
C VAL A 391 -12.96 -13.72 -1.26
N LYS A 392 -14.18 -14.27 -1.15
CA LYS A 392 -15.25 -14.13 -2.14
C LYS A 392 -16.36 -13.24 -1.60
N PHE A 393 -16.85 -12.32 -2.42
CA PHE A 393 -17.98 -11.43 -2.11
C PHE A 393 -19.24 -11.82 -2.89
N THR A 394 -20.39 -11.83 -2.22
CA THR A 394 -21.71 -12.08 -2.84
C THR A 394 -22.76 -11.12 -2.30
N SER A 395 -23.54 -10.49 -3.19
CA SER A 395 -24.73 -9.71 -2.83
C SER A 395 -25.96 -10.62 -2.68
N SER A 396 -26.82 -10.34 -1.69
CA SER A 396 -28.11 -11.02 -1.54
C SER A 396 -29.12 -10.62 -2.63
N GLU A 397 -29.00 -9.40 -3.17
CA GLU A 397 -29.92 -8.82 -4.16
C GLU A 397 -29.09 -8.16 -5.29
N PRO A 398 -28.59 -8.94 -6.29
CA PRO A 398 -27.72 -8.43 -7.36
C PRO A 398 -28.34 -7.35 -8.25
N ASP A 399 -29.68 -7.28 -8.30
CA ASP A 399 -30.42 -6.25 -9.05
C ASP A 399 -30.60 -4.94 -8.25
N VAL A 400 -30.25 -4.94 -6.96
CA VAL A 400 -30.12 -3.74 -6.10
C VAL A 400 -28.66 -3.29 -6.07
N VAL A 401 -27.73 -4.18 -5.72
CA VAL A 401 -26.28 -3.90 -5.73
C VAL A 401 -25.50 -5.10 -6.29
N LYS A 402 -24.63 -4.84 -7.27
CA LYS A 402 -23.62 -5.79 -7.74
C LYS A 402 -22.35 -5.63 -6.91
N VAL A 403 -21.62 -6.72 -6.71
CA VAL A 403 -20.29 -6.72 -6.06
C VAL A 403 -19.28 -7.49 -6.91
N ASP A 404 -18.06 -6.95 -7.05
CA ASP A 404 -16.92 -7.68 -7.62
C ASP A 404 -16.57 -8.85 -6.69
N LEU A 405 -16.61 -10.06 -7.25
CA LEU A 405 -16.48 -11.33 -6.53
C LEU A 405 -15.20 -11.43 -5.67
N TYR A 406 -14.13 -10.68 -6.00
CA TYR A 406 -12.82 -10.81 -5.36
C TYR A 406 -12.32 -9.50 -4.74
N LYS A 407 -12.72 -8.35 -5.28
CA LYS A 407 -12.21 -7.02 -4.90
C LYS A 407 -13.12 -6.27 -3.91
N GLY A 408 -14.36 -6.73 -3.72
CA GLY A 408 -15.34 -6.09 -2.83
C GLY A 408 -15.88 -4.74 -3.33
N THR A 409 -15.60 -4.37 -4.58
CA THR A 409 -16.13 -3.18 -5.23
C THR A 409 -17.64 -3.31 -5.44
N LEU A 410 -18.41 -2.29 -5.08
CA LEU A 410 -19.87 -2.23 -5.18
C LEU A 410 -20.30 -1.34 -6.35
N SER A 411 -21.39 -1.72 -7.03
CA SER A 411 -22.12 -0.86 -7.99
C SER A 411 -23.62 -0.87 -7.66
N GLY A 412 -24.19 0.31 -7.37
CA GLY A 412 -25.62 0.48 -7.08
C GLY A 412 -26.45 0.49 -8.37
N ILE A 413 -27.48 -0.36 -8.43
CA ILE A 413 -28.26 -0.63 -9.65
C ILE A 413 -29.70 -0.11 -9.54
N SER A 414 -30.37 -0.33 -8.41
CA SER A 414 -31.72 0.15 -8.16
C SER A 414 -31.95 0.46 -6.67
N PRO A 415 -32.87 1.38 -6.29
CA PRO A 415 -33.04 1.77 -4.90
C PRO A 415 -33.57 0.61 -4.04
N GLY A 416 -32.90 0.35 -2.91
CA GLY A 416 -33.21 -0.78 -2.03
C GLY A 416 -32.09 -1.04 -1.02
N THR A 417 -32.13 -2.19 -0.35
CA THR A 417 -31.11 -2.61 0.61
C THR A 417 -30.76 -4.08 0.39
N ALA A 418 -29.48 -4.43 0.49
CA ALA A 418 -28.96 -5.77 0.27
C ALA A 418 -27.86 -6.10 1.29
N THR A 419 -27.69 -7.38 1.63
CA THR A 419 -26.55 -7.84 2.42
C THR A 419 -25.44 -8.32 1.49
N VAL A 420 -24.27 -7.69 1.56
CA VAL A 420 -23.05 -8.20 0.92
C VAL A 420 -22.30 -9.07 1.92
N THR A 421 -22.09 -10.32 1.57
CA THR A 421 -21.37 -11.31 2.37
C THR A 421 -19.98 -11.54 1.79
N ALA A 422 -18.95 -11.46 2.63
CA ALA A 422 -17.59 -11.91 2.33
C ALA A 422 -17.32 -13.26 2.99
N VAL A 423 -16.65 -14.17 2.28
CA VAL A 423 -16.33 -15.54 2.74
C VAL A 423 -14.87 -15.85 2.40
N THR A 424 -14.10 -16.46 3.30
CA THR A 424 -12.75 -16.94 2.98
C THR A 424 -12.78 -18.05 1.92
N TYR A 425 -11.73 -18.19 1.09
CA TYR A 425 -11.69 -19.23 0.05
C TYR A 425 -11.82 -20.67 0.58
N ASP A 426 -11.39 -20.94 1.82
CA ASP A 426 -11.56 -22.23 2.51
C ASP A 426 -12.98 -22.45 3.08
N GLY A 427 -13.86 -21.45 3.00
CA GLY A 427 -15.22 -21.47 3.55
C GLY A 427 -15.27 -21.40 5.09
N GLY A 428 -14.13 -21.20 5.77
CA GLY A 428 -14.04 -21.25 7.23
C GLY A 428 -14.64 -20.06 7.96
N PHE A 429 -14.61 -18.87 7.35
CA PHE A 429 -15.03 -17.62 7.99
C PHE A 429 -15.88 -16.74 7.06
N THR A 430 -16.84 -16.03 7.66
CA THR A 430 -17.82 -15.19 6.97
C THR A 430 -17.99 -13.84 7.67
N ALA A 431 -18.09 -12.76 6.92
CA ALA A 431 -18.51 -11.44 7.41
C ALA A 431 -19.58 -10.83 6.48
N THR A 432 -20.34 -9.88 6.98
CA THR A 432 -21.47 -9.25 6.26
C THR A 432 -21.48 -7.75 6.45
N SER A 433 -21.80 -7.00 5.40
CA SER A 433 -22.17 -5.59 5.46
C SER A 433 -23.57 -5.42 4.88
N GLU A 434 -24.37 -4.54 5.47
CA GLU A 434 -25.58 -4.03 4.81
C GLU A 434 -25.18 -2.92 3.82
N VAL A 435 -25.75 -2.94 2.62
CA VAL A 435 -25.57 -1.91 1.60
C VAL A 435 -26.94 -1.36 1.24
N THR A 436 -27.16 -0.06 1.49
CA THR A 436 -28.36 0.63 1.03
C THR A 436 -28.04 1.44 -0.23
N VAL A 437 -28.84 1.23 -1.27
CA VAL A 437 -28.80 1.97 -2.52
C VAL A 437 -29.93 2.99 -2.50
N ILE A 438 -29.59 4.28 -2.54
CA ILE A 438 -30.56 5.38 -2.59
C ILE A 438 -30.77 5.86 -4.04
N PRO A 439 -31.91 6.48 -4.39
CA PRO A 439 -32.07 7.13 -5.69
C PRO A 439 -30.93 8.10 -5.97
N SER A 440 -30.48 8.20 -7.22
CA SER A 440 -29.41 9.15 -7.56
C SER A 440 -29.87 10.59 -7.30
N THR A 441 -28.93 11.39 -6.80
CA THR A 441 -29.11 12.83 -6.62
C THR A 441 -28.78 13.63 -7.88
N SER A 442 -28.49 12.98 -9.02
CA SER A 442 -28.40 13.67 -10.30
C SER A 442 -29.76 13.83 -10.99
N LEU A 443 -29.94 14.99 -11.62
CA LEU A 443 -31.09 15.35 -12.45
C LEU A 443 -30.95 14.87 -13.91
N VAL A 444 -29.83 14.23 -14.28
CA VAL A 444 -29.63 13.61 -15.61
C VAL A 444 -30.26 12.22 -15.61
N GLN A 445 -31.11 11.93 -16.61
CA GLN A 445 -31.67 10.60 -16.81
C GLN A 445 -30.65 9.67 -17.47
N ASN A 446 -30.61 8.40 -17.04
CA ASN A 446 -29.66 7.40 -17.55
C ASN A 446 -28.20 7.91 -17.57
N PRO A 447 -27.67 8.42 -16.44
CA PRO A 447 -26.43 9.21 -16.41
C PRO A 447 -25.17 8.43 -16.81
N GLY A 448 -25.16 7.12 -16.59
CA GLY A 448 -24.08 6.19 -16.97
C GLY A 448 -24.40 5.29 -18.17
N PHE A 449 -25.45 5.58 -18.95
CA PHE A 449 -25.81 4.78 -20.13
C PHE A 449 -26.17 3.30 -19.83
N GLU A 450 -26.66 2.98 -18.62
CA GLU A 450 -27.13 1.65 -18.23
C GLU A 450 -28.23 1.11 -19.14
N ASP A 451 -29.15 1.97 -19.61
CA ASP A 451 -30.17 1.66 -20.64
C ASP A 451 -29.70 2.11 -22.04
N GLY A 452 -28.39 1.98 -22.29
CA GLY A 452 -27.71 2.44 -23.51
C GLY A 452 -27.91 3.93 -23.75
N LEU A 453 -28.29 4.30 -24.98
CA LEU A 453 -28.61 5.69 -25.35
C LEU A 453 -30.07 6.10 -25.03
N ALA A 454 -30.80 5.38 -24.18
CA ALA A 454 -32.10 5.86 -23.70
C ALA A 454 -31.98 7.22 -22.98
N SER A 455 -32.94 8.11 -23.21
CA SER A 455 -32.89 9.54 -22.82
C SER A 455 -31.72 10.37 -23.37
N TRP A 456 -30.86 9.82 -24.24
CA TRP A 456 -29.77 10.55 -24.90
C TRP A 456 -30.02 10.74 -26.40
N THR A 457 -29.66 11.92 -26.92
CA THR A 457 -29.67 12.25 -28.34
C THR A 457 -28.22 12.35 -28.82
N LEU A 458 -27.82 11.41 -29.69
CA LEU A 458 -26.55 11.40 -30.40
C LEU A 458 -26.70 12.07 -31.77
N THR A 459 -25.73 12.88 -32.18
CA THR A 459 -25.65 13.50 -33.51
C THR A 459 -24.20 13.54 -34.01
N GLY A 460 -24.03 13.62 -35.33
CA GLY A 460 -22.71 13.63 -35.98
C GLY A 460 -22.34 12.26 -36.56
N ASP A 461 -21.08 11.86 -36.43
CA ASP A 461 -20.59 10.55 -36.89
C ASP A 461 -20.99 9.42 -35.92
N GLU A 462 -22.29 9.11 -35.86
CA GLU A 462 -22.89 8.11 -34.95
C GLU A 462 -22.18 6.75 -34.94
N SER A 463 -21.56 6.34 -36.06
CA SER A 463 -20.80 5.09 -36.18
C SER A 463 -19.48 5.05 -35.39
N ALA A 464 -19.03 6.17 -34.83
CA ALA A 464 -17.87 6.23 -33.93
C ALA A 464 -18.23 5.89 -32.46
N VAL A 465 -19.52 5.69 -32.14
CA VAL A 465 -20.02 5.53 -30.77
C VAL A 465 -20.70 4.17 -30.57
N THR A 466 -20.47 3.58 -29.41
CA THR A 466 -21.01 2.29 -28.95
C THR A 466 -21.28 2.35 -27.43
N ILE A 467 -21.87 1.29 -26.87
CA ILE A 467 -22.01 1.12 -25.42
C ILE A 467 -21.19 -0.12 -25.04
N ASP A 468 -20.27 0.02 -24.09
CA ASP A 468 -19.35 -1.04 -23.66
C ASP A 468 -19.17 -1.06 -22.14
N LYS A 469 -18.26 -1.90 -21.62
CA LYS A 469 -18.08 -2.25 -20.20
C LYS A 469 -16.82 -1.67 -19.56
N ASP A 470 -16.07 -0.84 -20.28
CA ASP A 470 -15.01 -0.01 -19.69
C ASP A 470 -15.67 1.19 -18.99
N VAL A 471 -16.19 0.93 -17.79
CA VAL A 471 -17.00 1.88 -17.00
C VAL A 471 -16.22 2.56 -15.88
N TYR A 472 -16.73 3.69 -15.40
CA TYR A 472 -16.37 4.27 -14.10
C TYR A 472 -17.31 3.73 -12.98
N SER A 473 -18.55 3.42 -13.33
CA SER A 473 -19.62 3.02 -12.42
C SER A 473 -20.69 2.16 -13.11
N GLY A 474 -21.64 1.60 -12.36
CA GLY A 474 -22.73 0.81 -12.97
C GLY A 474 -22.24 -0.48 -13.67
N SER A 475 -22.63 -0.65 -14.93
CA SER A 475 -22.29 -1.80 -15.79
C SER A 475 -22.29 -1.52 -17.31
N SER A 476 -22.58 -0.29 -17.74
CA SER A 476 -22.41 0.23 -19.12
C SER A 476 -21.67 1.58 -19.10
N ALA A 477 -21.09 1.97 -20.24
CA ALA A 477 -20.59 3.32 -20.50
C ALA A 477 -20.65 3.62 -22.01
N LEU A 478 -20.66 4.90 -22.39
CA LEU A 478 -20.57 5.31 -23.78
C LEU A 478 -19.11 5.23 -24.23
N HIS A 479 -18.79 4.20 -25.02
CA HIS A 479 -17.48 4.04 -25.64
C HIS A 479 -17.45 4.70 -27.03
N TYR A 480 -16.36 5.40 -27.36
CA TYR A 480 -16.10 5.88 -28.71
C TYR A 480 -14.76 5.37 -29.24
N TYR A 481 -14.74 5.04 -30.53
CA TYR A 481 -13.53 4.77 -31.32
C TYR A 481 -13.81 5.06 -32.80
N SER A 482 -12.85 5.65 -33.52
CA SER A 482 -12.94 5.75 -34.98
C SER A 482 -11.57 5.54 -35.67
N PRO A 483 -11.49 4.67 -36.70
CA PRO A 483 -10.27 4.48 -37.50
C PRO A 483 -10.02 5.63 -38.51
N THR A 484 -10.90 6.63 -38.57
CA THR A 484 -10.78 7.85 -39.38
C THR A 484 -11.21 9.06 -38.53
N PRO A 485 -10.86 10.31 -38.88
CA PRO A 485 -11.37 11.47 -38.17
C PRO A 485 -12.90 11.50 -38.18
N ALA A 486 -13.49 11.87 -37.03
CA ALA A 486 -14.94 11.83 -36.78
C ALA A 486 -15.35 12.91 -35.77
N GLU A 487 -16.58 13.42 -35.84
CA GLU A 487 -17.07 14.50 -34.98
C GLU A 487 -18.51 14.20 -34.50
N PHE A 488 -18.74 14.16 -33.18
CA PHE A 488 -20.03 13.77 -32.61
C PHE A 488 -20.39 14.55 -31.34
N THR A 489 -21.69 14.62 -31.06
CA THR A 489 -22.27 15.22 -29.84
C THR A 489 -23.27 14.27 -29.23
N VAL A 490 -23.15 13.99 -27.94
CA VAL A 490 -24.16 13.28 -27.13
C VAL A 490 -24.81 14.27 -26.17
N SER A 491 -26.13 14.31 -26.12
CA SER A 491 -26.88 15.39 -25.46
C SER A 491 -28.23 14.97 -24.87
N GLN A 492 -28.67 15.67 -23.83
CA GLN A 492 -29.97 15.48 -23.17
C GLN A 492 -30.56 16.83 -22.79
N THR A 493 -31.82 17.09 -23.15
CA THR A 493 -32.57 18.27 -22.69
C THR A 493 -33.42 17.89 -21.49
N ILE A 494 -33.08 18.43 -20.33
CA ILE A 494 -33.77 18.24 -19.05
C ILE A 494 -34.76 19.38 -18.88
N THR A 495 -36.01 19.05 -18.49
CA THR A 495 -37.12 20.00 -18.38
C THR A 495 -37.85 19.84 -17.05
N GLY A 496 -38.38 20.94 -16.51
CA GLY A 496 -38.97 20.97 -15.17
C GLY A 496 -37.95 21.15 -14.06
N LEU A 497 -36.78 21.73 -14.38
CA LEU A 497 -35.82 22.21 -13.40
C LEU A 497 -36.40 23.42 -12.65
N GLU A 498 -36.02 23.61 -11.39
CA GLU A 498 -36.32 24.86 -10.67
C GLU A 498 -35.39 25.97 -11.15
N ASN A 499 -35.85 27.23 -11.10
CA ASN A 499 -35.05 28.37 -11.52
C ASN A 499 -33.97 28.65 -10.47
N GLY A 500 -32.72 28.38 -10.82
CA GLY A 500 -31.60 28.38 -9.89
C GLY A 500 -30.25 28.36 -10.61
N VAL A 501 -29.20 28.06 -9.85
CA VAL A 501 -27.84 27.88 -10.36
C VAL A 501 -27.50 26.40 -10.28
N TYR A 502 -26.81 25.85 -11.26
CA TYR A 502 -26.53 24.41 -11.37
C TYR A 502 -25.03 24.13 -11.58
N THR A 503 -24.63 22.89 -11.31
CA THR A 503 -23.31 22.34 -11.63
C THR A 503 -23.49 21.08 -12.49
N LEU A 504 -22.67 20.93 -13.53
CA LEU A 504 -22.64 19.73 -14.38
C LEU A 504 -21.24 19.11 -14.33
N SER A 505 -21.18 17.78 -14.29
CA SER A 505 -19.95 17.04 -14.54
C SER A 505 -20.22 15.72 -15.24
N ALA A 506 -19.15 15.04 -15.68
CA ALA A 506 -19.18 13.65 -16.16
C ALA A 506 -17.84 12.99 -15.84
N TRP A 507 -17.76 11.66 -15.87
CA TRP A 507 -16.50 10.94 -15.80
C TRP A 507 -16.04 10.50 -17.20
N VAL A 508 -14.78 10.77 -17.50
CA VAL A 508 -14.20 10.59 -18.85
C VAL A 508 -12.82 9.92 -18.80
N SER A 509 -12.56 8.99 -19.73
CA SER A 509 -11.25 8.35 -19.95
C SER A 509 -11.01 8.17 -21.46
N GLY A 510 -9.77 7.92 -21.90
CA GLY A 510 -9.46 7.85 -23.34
C GLY A 510 -7.99 8.08 -23.70
N GLY A 511 -7.71 8.14 -25.01
CA GLY A 511 -6.35 8.18 -25.57
C GLY A 511 -5.58 9.49 -25.36
N GLY A 512 -6.25 10.64 -25.32
CA GLY A 512 -5.63 11.96 -25.17
C GLY A 512 -5.11 12.59 -26.47
N GLY A 513 -5.48 12.04 -27.63
CA GLY A 513 -5.15 12.55 -28.97
C GLY A 513 -6.35 13.12 -29.75
N GLU A 514 -7.47 13.33 -29.07
CA GLU A 514 -8.66 14.02 -29.57
C GLU A 514 -8.35 15.49 -29.91
N GLU A 515 -8.98 16.04 -30.96
CA GLU A 515 -8.88 17.46 -31.31
C GLU A 515 -9.78 18.34 -30.42
N ILE A 516 -10.94 17.80 -30.01
CA ILE A 516 -11.87 18.40 -29.05
C ILE A 516 -12.37 17.29 -28.11
N SER A 517 -12.43 17.60 -26.82
CA SER A 517 -13.09 16.78 -25.79
C SER A 517 -13.63 17.71 -24.73
N GLU A 518 -14.96 17.85 -24.66
CA GLU A 518 -15.60 18.81 -23.77
C GLU A 518 -17.01 18.38 -23.33
N ILE A 519 -17.36 18.73 -22.08
CA ILE A 519 -18.75 18.70 -21.61
C ILE A 519 -19.37 20.09 -21.79
N PHE A 520 -20.69 20.17 -21.94
CA PHE A 520 -21.41 21.42 -22.08
C PHE A 520 -22.77 21.43 -21.35
N ALA A 521 -23.21 22.62 -20.97
CA ALA A 521 -24.49 22.92 -20.34
C ALA A 521 -25.04 24.26 -20.87
N GLY A 522 -26.01 24.20 -21.78
CA GLY A 522 -26.42 25.39 -22.55
C GLY A 522 -25.25 25.95 -23.35
N ASP A 523 -24.97 27.25 -23.18
CA ASP A 523 -23.81 27.93 -23.79
C ASP A 523 -22.50 27.74 -22.99
N ALA A 524 -22.53 27.14 -21.79
CA ALA A 524 -21.35 26.90 -20.95
C ALA A 524 -20.63 25.60 -21.36
N VAL A 525 -19.29 25.61 -21.38
CA VAL A 525 -18.46 24.51 -21.87
C VAL A 525 -17.22 24.33 -20.97
N GLN A 526 -16.84 23.08 -20.69
CA GLN A 526 -15.57 22.72 -20.04
C GLN A 526 -14.85 21.66 -20.87
N SER A 527 -13.81 22.08 -21.59
CA SER A 527 -12.90 21.21 -22.35
C SER A 527 -11.84 20.58 -21.44
N PHE A 528 -11.34 19.40 -21.82
CA PHE A 528 -10.38 18.60 -21.05
C PHE A 528 -9.44 17.80 -21.97
N THR A 529 -8.63 16.90 -21.41
CA THR A 529 -7.78 15.99 -22.18
C THR A 529 -7.69 14.66 -21.45
N ASN A 530 -7.99 13.56 -22.15
CA ASN A 530 -7.92 12.21 -21.59
C ASN A 530 -6.46 11.76 -21.38
N THR A 531 -6.23 10.79 -20.48
CA THR A 531 -4.85 10.46 -20.00
C THR A 531 -4.48 8.97 -20.04
N GLY A 532 -5.32 8.13 -20.65
CA GLY A 532 -5.10 6.70 -20.85
C GLY A 532 -6.29 5.82 -20.48
N TRP A 533 -6.11 4.51 -20.63
CA TRP A 533 -7.14 3.50 -20.40
C TRP A 533 -7.47 3.36 -18.91
N GLN A 534 -8.77 3.35 -18.59
CA GLN A 534 -9.34 3.38 -17.23
C GLN A 534 -8.79 4.50 -16.32
N LYS A 535 -8.11 5.52 -16.88
CA LYS A 535 -7.65 6.72 -16.18
C LYS A 535 -8.72 7.79 -16.22
N TRP A 536 -9.72 7.58 -15.39
CA TRP A 536 -10.89 8.44 -15.26
C TRP A 536 -10.54 9.81 -14.69
N SER A 537 -11.14 10.85 -15.26
CA SER A 537 -11.11 12.24 -14.79
C SER A 537 -12.51 12.82 -14.77
N LYS A 538 -12.74 13.86 -13.96
CA LYS A 538 -14.06 14.49 -13.78
C LYS A 538 -14.03 15.98 -14.17
N PRO A 539 -14.22 16.35 -15.44
CA PRO A 539 -14.50 17.74 -15.83
C PRO A 539 -15.78 18.25 -15.14
N VAL A 540 -15.79 19.52 -14.76
CA VAL A 540 -16.92 20.17 -14.06
C VAL A 540 -17.18 21.55 -14.64
N ILE A 541 -18.45 21.85 -14.97
CA ILE A 541 -18.97 23.20 -15.22
C ILE A 541 -19.68 23.65 -13.95
N ASN A 542 -19.35 24.86 -13.48
CA ASN A 542 -20.01 25.51 -12.35
C ASN A 542 -20.84 26.70 -12.84
N ASP A 543 -21.70 27.23 -11.97
CA ASP A 543 -22.41 28.51 -12.14
C ASP A 543 -23.33 28.57 -13.37
N ILE A 544 -24.02 27.45 -13.67
CA ILE A 544 -24.96 27.34 -14.78
C ILE A 544 -26.31 27.94 -14.36
N GLU A 545 -26.66 29.15 -14.81
CA GLU A 545 -27.98 29.75 -14.55
C GLU A 545 -29.09 29.06 -15.37
N VAL A 546 -30.18 28.66 -14.72
CA VAL A 546 -31.41 28.15 -15.34
C VAL A 546 -32.57 29.08 -14.99
N THR A 547 -33.24 29.63 -16.01
CA THR A 547 -34.24 30.70 -15.84
C THR A 547 -35.61 30.44 -16.48
N ASP A 548 -35.76 29.35 -17.23
CA ASP A 548 -37.01 28.90 -17.87
C ASP A 548 -37.34 27.43 -17.54
N GLY A 549 -36.70 26.87 -16.51
CA GLY A 549 -36.83 25.47 -16.09
C GLY A 549 -36.33 24.42 -17.10
N THR A 550 -35.51 24.82 -18.08
CA THR A 550 -34.95 23.92 -19.10
C THR A 550 -33.43 24.07 -19.21
N LEU A 551 -32.71 22.94 -19.36
CA LEU A 551 -31.27 22.93 -19.62
C LEU A 551 -30.91 21.78 -20.56
N THR A 552 -30.08 22.04 -21.58
CA THR A 552 -29.49 20.96 -22.40
C THR A 552 -28.06 20.73 -21.96
N VAL A 553 -27.74 19.48 -21.61
CA VAL A 553 -26.43 19.03 -21.13
C VAL A 553 -25.86 17.97 -22.07
N GLY A 554 -24.54 17.78 -22.08
CA GLY A 554 -23.93 16.72 -22.89
C GLY A 554 -22.42 16.79 -23.00
N ALA A 555 -21.88 16.09 -23.99
CA ALA A 555 -20.49 16.17 -24.40
C ALA A 555 -20.32 16.25 -25.93
N HIS A 556 -19.24 16.88 -26.36
CA HIS A 556 -18.86 17.10 -27.75
C HIS A 556 -17.41 16.64 -27.97
N TYR A 557 -17.20 15.88 -29.04
CA TYR A 557 -15.92 15.30 -29.40
C TYR A 557 -15.59 15.48 -30.86
N LYS A 558 -14.31 15.75 -31.12
CA LYS A 558 -13.73 15.75 -32.45
C LYS A 558 -12.46 14.92 -32.42
N LEU A 559 -12.45 13.83 -33.17
CA LEU A 559 -11.44 12.79 -33.14
C LEU A 559 -10.48 12.93 -34.32
N SER A 560 -9.19 12.73 -34.06
CA SER A 560 -8.22 12.35 -35.10
C SER A 560 -8.34 10.84 -35.40
N ASP A 561 -7.60 10.32 -36.37
CA ASP A 561 -7.65 8.88 -36.71
C ASP A 561 -7.09 8.00 -35.57
N GLY A 562 -7.84 6.95 -35.24
CA GLY A 562 -7.47 5.96 -34.23
C GLY A 562 -7.76 6.34 -32.78
N GLN A 563 -8.36 7.50 -32.51
CA GLN A 563 -8.70 7.91 -31.14
C GLN A 563 -9.87 7.12 -30.57
N TRP A 564 -9.84 6.92 -29.26
CA TRP A 564 -10.86 6.22 -28.49
C TRP A 564 -10.97 6.78 -27.07
N GLY A 565 -12.10 6.51 -26.41
CA GLY A 565 -12.33 6.83 -25.01
C GLY A 565 -13.72 6.42 -24.54
N ASN A 566 -14.06 6.80 -23.31
CA ASN A 566 -15.30 6.43 -22.64
C ASN A 566 -15.89 7.63 -21.89
N LEU A 567 -17.22 7.74 -21.86
CA LEU A 567 -17.97 8.63 -20.98
C LEU A 567 -18.94 7.84 -20.12
N ASP A 568 -19.04 8.24 -18.86
CA ASP A 568 -19.91 7.65 -17.85
C ASP A 568 -20.35 8.71 -16.84
N HIS A 569 -21.41 8.41 -16.10
CA HIS A 569 -21.86 9.09 -14.89
C HIS A 569 -21.89 10.63 -15.01
N PHE A 570 -22.76 11.11 -15.90
CA PHE A 570 -23.13 12.52 -15.95
C PHE A 570 -23.88 12.93 -14.68
N GLU A 571 -23.42 14.00 -14.04
CA GLU A 571 -23.99 14.53 -12.80
C GLU A 571 -24.36 16.01 -13.00
N LEU A 572 -25.62 16.29 -13.32
CA LEU A 572 -26.25 17.61 -13.14
C LEU A 572 -26.85 17.66 -11.74
N LYS A 573 -26.53 18.69 -10.97
CA LYS A 573 -27.10 19.00 -9.66
C LYS A 573 -27.42 20.49 -9.58
N GLU A 574 -28.48 20.84 -8.84
CA GLU A 574 -28.61 22.24 -8.41
C GLU A 574 -27.38 22.58 -7.56
N LYS A 575 -26.76 23.73 -7.84
CA LYS A 575 -25.68 24.26 -7.03
C LYS A 575 -26.31 24.67 -5.71
N ASP A 576 -25.86 24.05 -4.63
CA ASP A 576 -26.33 24.33 -3.27
C ASP A 576 -26.20 25.84 -2.96
N ASN A 577 -27.31 26.56 -3.14
CA ASN A 577 -27.44 28.00 -2.91
C ASN A 577 -27.70 28.34 -1.43
N THR A 578 -27.47 27.37 -0.55
CA THR A 578 -27.37 27.57 0.89
C THR A 578 -26.41 28.73 1.18
N GLU A 579 -26.96 29.87 1.60
CA GLU A 579 -26.17 31.03 2.01
C GLU A 579 -25.57 30.73 3.39
N TYR A 580 -24.39 30.10 3.38
CA TYR A 580 -23.58 29.83 4.57
C TYR A 580 -23.16 31.16 5.22
N ILE A 581 -23.94 31.59 6.21
CA ILE A 581 -23.64 32.78 6.99
C ILE A 581 -22.35 32.52 7.77
N THR A 582 -21.41 33.44 7.67
CA THR A 582 -20.09 33.30 8.31
C THR A 582 -20.23 33.40 9.83
N VAL A 583 -20.45 32.26 10.48
CA VAL A 583 -20.15 32.07 11.89
C VAL A 583 -18.63 32.20 12.04
N ILE A 584 -18.17 33.11 12.89
CA ILE A 584 -16.74 33.30 13.10
C ILE A 584 -16.23 32.08 13.86
N ASN A 585 -15.12 31.46 13.42
CA ASN A 585 -14.47 30.40 14.20
C ASN A 585 -15.43 29.24 14.61
N PRO A 586 -16.12 28.58 13.65
CA PRO A 586 -17.24 27.68 13.93
C PRO A 586 -16.83 26.37 14.60
N GLY A 587 -15.62 25.88 14.33
CA GLY A 587 -14.97 24.73 14.98
C GLY A 587 -13.92 25.12 16.03
N PHE A 588 -13.99 26.35 16.57
CA PHE A 588 -13.15 26.83 17.68
C PHE A 588 -11.62 26.82 17.47
N GLU A 589 -11.15 26.57 16.26
CA GLU A 589 -9.73 26.48 15.90
C GLU A 589 -8.88 27.70 16.28
N ASN A 590 -9.45 28.90 16.17
CA ASN A 590 -8.77 30.14 16.48
C ASN A 590 -9.05 30.52 17.94
N VAL A 591 -8.03 30.43 18.79
CA VAL A 591 -8.08 30.84 20.20
C VAL A 591 -7.14 32.01 20.42
N LYS A 592 -7.59 32.98 21.23
CA LYS A 592 -6.79 34.14 21.63
C LYS A 592 -5.71 33.72 22.64
N GLU A 593 -4.76 34.62 22.91
CA GLU A 593 -3.69 34.43 23.90
C GLU A 593 -4.21 34.18 25.34
N ASP A 594 -5.44 34.61 25.66
CA ASP A 594 -6.12 34.34 26.94
C ASP A 594 -6.88 32.99 26.98
N GLY A 595 -6.81 32.19 25.91
CA GLY A 595 -7.50 30.92 25.76
C GLY A 595 -8.97 31.03 25.36
N THR A 596 -9.54 32.24 25.22
CA THR A 596 -10.91 32.39 24.73
C THR A 596 -10.98 32.17 23.21
N PRO A 597 -11.96 31.41 22.70
CA PRO A 597 -12.18 31.30 21.25
C PRO A 597 -12.41 32.68 20.61
N GLU A 598 -11.85 32.90 19.43
CA GLU A 598 -12.09 34.12 18.65
C GLU A 598 -13.53 34.17 18.14
N GLY A 599 -14.11 35.38 17.99
CA GLY A 599 -15.51 35.61 17.62
C GLY A 599 -16.56 35.33 18.73
N TRP A 600 -16.28 34.39 19.63
CA TRP A 600 -17.23 33.93 20.65
C TRP A 600 -17.19 34.73 21.96
N THR A 601 -18.37 34.93 22.55
CA THR A 601 -18.58 35.52 23.88
C THR A 601 -18.95 34.45 24.89
N ILE A 602 -18.24 34.39 26.01
CA ILE A 602 -18.48 33.47 27.14
C ILE A 602 -18.57 34.34 28.40
N PRO A 603 -19.77 34.55 29.00
CA PRO A 603 -19.93 35.49 30.11
C PRO A 603 -19.29 35.07 31.44
N ASP A 604 -19.07 33.78 31.67
CA ASP A 604 -18.43 33.23 32.87
C ASP A 604 -17.07 32.61 32.49
N THR A 605 -15.99 33.31 32.83
CA THR A 605 -14.61 33.00 32.39
C THR A 605 -13.94 31.85 33.16
N THR A 606 -14.71 30.84 33.56
CA THR A 606 -14.15 29.57 34.07
C THR A 606 -13.46 28.82 32.92
N PRO A 607 -12.32 28.10 33.13
CA PRO A 607 -11.65 27.38 32.04
C PRO A 607 -12.55 26.37 31.32
N LEU A 608 -12.63 26.53 30.00
CA LEU A 608 -13.07 25.52 29.06
C LEU A 608 -11.84 24.81 28.50
N THR A 609 -11.95 23.52 28.22
CA THR A 609 -10.85 22.71 27.69
C THR A 609 -11.00 22.58 26.18
N ALA A 610 -9.91 22.73 25.41
CA ALA A 610 -9.93 22.28 24.03
C ALA A 610 -10.13 20.75 24.00
N GLY A 611 -11.27 20.29 23.50
CA GLY A 611 -11.50 18.89 23.16
C GLY A 611 -11.08 18.62 21.72
N THR A 612 -10.89 17.35 21.34
CA THR A 612 -10.72 16.98 19.92
C THR A 612 -11.97 17.39 19.12
N GLY A 613 -11.77 17.94 17.92
CA GLY A 613 -12.86 18.31 17.02
C GLY A 613 -13.69 17.15 16.48
N TYR A 614 -14.86 17.48 15.96
CA TYR A 614 -15.63 16.68 15.02
C TYR A 614 -15.04 16.85 13.61
N THR A 615 -14.65 18.08 13.25
CA THR A 615 -13.63 18.36 12.25
C THR A 615 -12.55 19.28 12.84
N GLY A 616 -11.39 19.39 12.19
CA GLY A 616 -10.24 20.12 12.75
C GLY A 616 -9.53 19.38 13.89
N GLU A 617 -8.79 20.14 14.70
CA GLU A 617 -8.03 19.68 15.87
C GLU A 617 -8.72 20.02 17.21
N LYS A 618 -9.63 21.01 17.23
CA LYS A 618 -10.18 21.63 18.46
C LYS A 618 -11.71 21.59 18.51
N SER A 619 -12.26 21.90 19.69
CA SER A 619 -13.69 22.06 19.95
C SER A 619 -13.88 22.79 21.30
N LEU A 620 -15.08 23.31 21.56
CA LEU A 620 -15.41 23.98 22.81
C LEU A 620 -15.80 22.96 23.91
N GLY A 621 -14.79 22.41 24.58
CA GLY A 621 -14.97 21.39 25.62
C GLY A 621 -15.39 21.93 26.99
N PHE A 622 -16.31 21.23 27.64
CA PHE A 622 -16.82 21.53 28.97
C PHE A 622 -16.62 20.35 29.92
N TRP A 623 -16.17 20.64 31.16
CA TRP A 623 -16.22 19.73 32.32
C TRP A 623 -15.93 20.52 33.60
N LYS A 624 -16.58 20.20 34.72
CA LYS A 624 -16.16 20.62 36.06
C LYS A 624 -16.46 19.55 37.11
N ALA A 625 -15.60 19.47 38.14
CA ALA A 625 -15.79 18.61 39.32
C ALA A 625 -16.92 19.07 40.28
N SER A 626 -17.68 20.10 39.91
CA SER A 626 -18.84 20.65 40.64
C SER A 626 -19.90 21.07 39.62
N ALA A 627 -21.19 20.96 39.95
CA ALA A 627 -22.27 21.38 39.07
C ALA A 627 -22.14 22.85 38.62
N PHE A 628 -22.49 23.13 37.37
CA PHE A 628 -22.24 24.42 36.72
C PHE A 628 -23.19 24.70 35.56
N THR A 629 -23.51 25.98 35.39
CA THR A 629 -24.12 26.51 34.16
C THR A 629 -23.05 27.08 33.24
N PHE A 630 -23.33 27.10 31.93
CA PHE A 630 -22.45 27.68 30.92
C PHE A 630 -23.27 28.22 29.73
N GLU A 631 -22.79 29.32 29.13
CA GLU A 631 -23.31 29.90 27.90
C GLU A 631 -22.13 30.36 27.04
N ALA A 632 -22.17 30.04 25.74
CA ALA A 632 -21.25 30.60 24.74
C ALA A 632 -22.04 31.01 23.49
N TYR A 633 -21.77 32.20 22.96
CA TYR A 633 -22.58 32.78 21.89
C TYR A 633 -21.84 33.73 20.95
N GLN A 634 -22.47 34.01 19.81
CA GLN A 634 -22.14 35.13 18.92
C GLN A 634 -23.38 35.99 18.69
N GLU A 635 -23.17 37.28 18.44
CA GLU A 635 -24.19 38.21 17.97
C GLU A 635 -23.84 38.60 16.53
N LEU A 636 -24.63 38.08 15.58
CA LEU A 636 -24.46 38.32 14.14
C LEU A 636 -25.31 39.51 13.73
N THR A 637 -24.75 40.38 12.88
CA THR A 637 -25.36 41.66 12.48
C THR A 637 -25.18 41.92 11.00
N GLY A 638 -26.16 42.55 10.36
CA GLY A 638 -26.14 42.81 8.91
C GLY A 638 -26.69 41.65 8.08
N LEU A 639 -27.37 40.71 8.72
CA LEU A 639 -28.13 39.65 8.03
C LEU A 639 -29.27 40.27 7.21
N THR A 640 -29.69 39.59 6.14
CA THR A 640 -30.96 39.95 5.47
C THR A 640 -32.13 39.41 6.26
N ASP A 641 -33.29 40.08 6.20
CA ASP A 641 -34.51 39.54 6.80
C ASP A 641 -34.91 38.25 6.04
N GLY A 642 -35.42 37.25 6.76
CA GLY A 642 -35.69 35.93 6.20
C GLY A 642 -35.70 34.81 7.24
N THR A 643 -35.77 33.56 6.77
CA THR A 643 -35.74 32.36 7.61
C THR A 643 -34.36 31.70 7.55
N TYR A 644 -33.84 31.28 8.69
CA TYR A 644 -32.52 30.67 8.84
C TYR A 644 -32.60 29.33 9.58
N THR A 645 -31.55 28.51 9.42
CA THR A 645 -31.37 27.26 10.16
C THR A 645 -29.97 27.20 10.76
N LEU A 646 -29.88 26.94 12.06
CA LEU A 646 -28.61 26.81 12.79
C LEU A 646 -28.39 25.33 13.14
N SER A 647 -27.17 24.84 13.00
CA SER A 647 -26.79 23.52 13.52
C SER A 647 -25.39 23.52 14.12
N ALA A 648 -25.14 22.56 15.01
CA ALA A 648 -23.83 22.30 15.61
C ALA A 648 -23.75 20.84 16.04
N TRP A 649 -22.54 20.34 16.29
CA TRP A 649 -22.28 19.00 16.82
C TRP A 649 -21.91 19.04 18.30
N SER A 650 -22.25 17.99 19.04
CA SER A 650 -21.75 17.77 20.40
C SER A 650 -21.47 16.30 20.68
N GLN A 651 -20.42 16.03 21.45
CA GLN A 651 -20.18 14.76 22.13
C GLN A 651 -20.11 15.00 23.64
N GLY A 652 -20.23 13.95 24.44
CA GLY A 652 -20.15 14.05 25.90
C GLY A 652 -20.77 12.86 26.62
N ALA A 653 -20.64 12.84 27.94
CA ALA A 653 -21.42 11.97 28.82
C ALA A 653 -21.66 12.65 30.18
N GLY A 654 -22.90 12.53 30.64
CA GLY A 654 -23.38 13.07 31.90
C GLY A 654 -24.84 12.73 32.12
N ASP A 655 -25.44 13.36 33.13
CA ASP A 655 -26.89 13.51 33.23
C ASP A 655 -27.22 15.01 33.07
N GLU A 656 -26.88 15.63 31.93
CA GLU A 656 -27.02 17.09 31.80
C GLU A 656 -28.47 17.56 32.05
N VAL A 657 -28.65 18.53 32.95
CA VAL A 657 -29.97 19.09 33.31
C VAL A 657 -30.53 19.91 32.15
N LYS A 658 -29.65 20.54 31.37
CA LYS A 658 -29.93 21.20 30.09
C LYS A 658 -28.67 21.13 29.24
N ASN A 659 -28.78 20.69 28.00
CA ASN A 659 -27.70 20.77 27.02
C ASN A 659 -28.29 21.16 25.65
N GLN A 660 -28.18 22.43 25.26
CA GLN A 660 -28.96 22.99 24.15
C GLN A 660 -28.20 23.94 23.23
N LEU A 661 -28.42 23.78 21.93
CA LEU A 661 -28.19 24.77 20.87
C LEU A 661 -29.37 25.77 20.84
N TYR A 662 -29.12 27.05 20.62
CA TYR A 662 -30.16 28.05 20.57
C TYR A 662 -29.91 29.20 19.58
N ALA A 663 -30.99 29.87 19.17
CA ALA A 663 -30.99 31.08 18.34
C ALA A 663 -32.04 32.10 18.83
N VAL A 664 -31.75 33.40 18.74
CA VAL A 664 -32.64 34.51 19.16
C VAL A 664 -32.53 35.70 18.19
N SER A 665 -33.62 36.12 17.57
CA SER A 665 -33.65 37.37 16.76
C SER A 665 -34.41 38.48 17.49
N GLY A 666 -33.75 39.61 17.73
CA GLY A 666 -34.32 40.74 18.47
C GLY A 666 -34.88 40.34 19.85
N ASP A 667 -36.03 40.90 20.20
CA ASP A 667 -36.74 40.62 21.46
C ASP A 667 -37.59 39.33 21.43
N GLN A 668 -37.40 38.43 20.45
CA GLN A 668 -38.17 37.17 20.37
C GLN A 668 -37.73 36.15 21.44
N ALA A 669 -38.58 35.16 21.71
CA ALA A 669 -38.21 34.03 22.55
C ALA A 669 -37.15 33.15 21.87
N PRO A 670 -36.20 32.55 22.62
CA PRO A 670 -35.17 31.68 22.04
C PRO A 670 -35.78 30.42 21.42
N LEU A 671 -35.40 30.12 20.18
CA LEU A 671 -35.60 28.80 19.58
C LEU A 671 -34.45 27.90 20.04
N THR A 672 -34.76 26.64 20.41
CA THR A 672 -33.79 25.74 21.06
C THR A 672 -33.91 24.30 20.56
N ALA A 673 -32.77 23.62 20.40
CA ALA A 673 -32.68 22.18 20.18
C ALA A 673 -31.73 21.55 21.19
N SER A 674 -32.01 20.33 21.65
CA SER A 674 -31.22 19.67 22.70
C SER A 674 -30.23 18.68 22.09
N PHE A 675 -29.00 18.64 22.60
CA PHE A 675 -28.02 17.62 22.22
C PHE A 675 -28.30 16.31 22.95
N ALA A 676 -28.16 15.18 22.25
CA ALA A 676 -28.41 13.84 22.78
C ALA A 676 -27.08 13.07 22.94
N ASN A 677 -26.24 13.52 23.87
CA ASN A 677 -24.89 13.01 24.11
C ASN A 677 -24.85 11.50 24.43
N LYS A 678 -23.84 10.78 23.88
CA LYS A 678 -23.76 9.29 23.87
C LYS A 678 -22.37 8.72 24.19
N GLY A 679 -21.46 9.51 24.77
CA GLY A 679 -20.10 9.11 25.11
C GLY A 679 -19.02 9.64 24.17
N TRP A 680 -17.78 9.18 24.40
CA TRP A 680 -16.59 9.62 23.67
C TRP A 680 -16.59 9.17 22.21
N ASN A 681 -16.26 10.10 21.33
CA ASN A 681 -16.37 9.98 19.87
C ASN A 681 -17.75 9.48 19.39
N LYS A 682 -18.81 9.88 20.11
CA LYS A 682 -20.22 9.70 19.72
C LYS A 682 -20.89 11.05 19.59
N TRP A 683 -20.52 11.75 18.52
CA TRP A 683 -21.05 13.05 18.15
C TRP A 683 -22.52 12.97 17.71
N ASN A 684 -23.31 13.98 18.09
CA ASN A 684 -24.72 14.12 17.75
C ASN A 684 -24.96 15.56 17.29
N LYS A 685 -25.61 15.73 16.14
CA LYS A 685 -25.97 17.05 15.60
C LYS A 685 -27.26 17.55 16.25
N ALA A 686 -27.27 18.80 16.70
CA ALA A 686 -28.49 19.54 17.02
C ALA A 686 -28.79 20.52 15.88
N VAL A 687 -30.08 20.76 15.60
CA VAL A 687 -30.55 21.66 14.55
C VAL A 687 -31.70 22.52 15.08
N VAL A 688 -31.59 23.84 14.94
CA VAL A 688 -32.63 24.83 15.23
C VAL A 688 -33.08 25.42 13.90
N GLU A 689 -34.24 24.98 13.43
CA GLU A 689 -34.85 25.40 12.16
C GLU A 689 -35.76 26.62 12.36
N ASN A 690 -36.24 27.18 11.25
CA ASN A 690 -37.32 28.19 11.23
C ASN A 690 -36.99 29.50 12.00
N ILE A 691 -35.71 29.87 12.06
CA ILE A 691 -35.23 31.07 12.75
C ILE A 691 -35.58 32.31 11.91
N LYS A 692 -36.68 32.99 12.24
CA LYS A 692 -37.14 34.19 11.52
C LYS A 692 -36.38 35.43 12.00
N VAL A 693 -35.43 35.89 11.18
CA VAL A 693 -34.66 37.13 11.40
C VAL A 693 -35.43 38.32 10.86
N THR A 694 -35.60 39.34 11.69
CA THR A 694 -36.24 40.61 11.33
C THR A 694 -35.46 41.78 11.94
N GLY A 695 -35.02 42.73 11.12
CA GLY A 695 -34.08 43.78 11.53
C GLY A 695 -32.62 43.33 11.52
N GLY A 696 -32.28 42.30 10.74
CA GLY A 696 -30.89 41.93 10.41
C GLY A 696 -29.94 41.59 11.57
N THR A 697 -30.45 41.11 12.71
CA THR A 697 -29.65 40.69 13.87
C THR A 697 -30.09 39.35 14.45
N LEU A 698 -29.10 38.53 14.86
CA LEU A 698 -29.33 37.19 15.42
C LEU A 698 -28.25 36.81 16.45
N LYS A 699 -28.67 36.46 17.67
CA LYS A 699 -27.81 35.79 18.66
C LYS A 699 -27.87 34.28 18.44
N ILE A 700 -26.73 33.62 18.24
CA ILE A 700 -26.62 32.15 18.15
C ILE A 700 -25.71 31.63 19.26
N GLY A 701 -25.94 30.42 19.79
CA GLY A 701 -25.05 29.87 20.80
C GLY A 701 -25.50 28.56 21.44
N VAL A 702 -24.82 28.19 22.51
CA VAL A 702 -25.12 27.01 23.34
C VAL A 702 -25.33 27.39 24.79
N SER A 703 -26.17 26.62 25.48
CA SER A 703 -26.51 26.80 26.88
C SER A 703 -26.60 25.45 27.59
N LEU A 704 -25.82 25.33 28.66
CA LEU A 704 -25.59 24.12 29.45
C LEU A 704 -25.96 24.37 30.93
N ASP A 705 -26.59 23.38 31.55
CA ASP A 705 -26.77 23.23 32.99
C ASP A 705 -26.36 21.78 33.32
N ALA A 706 -25.21 21.62 33.98
CA ALA A 706 -24.49 20.36 34.10
C ALA A 706 -24.22 20.01 35.57
N LYS A 707 -24.26 18.71 35.88
CA LYS A 707 -23.91 18.16 37.19
C LYS A 707 -22.39 18.11 37.37
N ALA A 708 -21.96 17.81 38.60
CA ALA A 708 -20.57 17.56 38.91
C ALA A 708 -20.08 16.28 38.20
N GLY A 709 -19.11 16.43 37.30
CA GLY A 709 -18.52 15.31 36.55
C GLY A 709 -19.01 15.15 35.11
N ASP A 710 -20.11 15.79 34.72
CA ASP A 710 -20.59 15.81 33.32
C ASP A 710 -19.54 16.48 32.43
N TRP A 711 -19.23 15.87 31.27
CA TRP A 711 -18.27 16.38 30.31
C TRP A 711 -18.78 16.29 28.87
N GLY A 712 -18.22 17.13 27.99
CA GLY A 712 -18.48 17.08 26.56
C GLY A 712 -17.74 18.15 25.77
N SER A 713 -18.09 18.29 24.50
CA SER A 713 -17.60 19.32 23.57
C SER A 713 -18.72 19.82 22.67
N TYR A 714 -18.63 21.06 22.22
CA TYR A 714 -19.42 21.61 21.10
C TYR A 714 -18.52 21.95 19.92
N ASP A 715 -18.99 21.72 18.70
CA ASP A 715 -18.19 21.91 17.50
C ASP A 715 -19.01 22.20 16.23
N ASP A 716 -18.34 22.66 15.19
CA ASP A 716 -18.88 22.90 13.83
C ASP A 716 -20.25 23.60 13.78
N PHE A 717 -20.27 24.86 14.23
CA PHE A 717 -21.46 25.72 14.14
C PHE A 717 -21.70 26.20 12.70
N VAL A 718 -22.76 25.70 12.08
CA VAL A 718 -23.19 26.04 10.72
C VAL A 718 -24.52 26.79 10.78
N LEU A 719 -24.53 28.05 10.34
CA LEU A 719 -25.74 28.85 10.14
C LEU A 719 -25.97 29.06 8.65
N ILE A 720 -27.19 28.78 8.19
CA ILE A 720 -27.59 28.94 6.80
C ILE A 720 -28.82 29.86 6.70
N LYS A 721 -28.88 30.70 5.67
CA LYS A 721 -30.18 31.25 5.23
C LYS A 721 -30.90 30.15 4.45
N ASN A 722 -32.16 29.91 4.78
CA ASN A 722 -33.02 29.04 3.99
C ASN A 722 -33.40 29.79 2.70
N SER A 723 -33.61 29.07 1.60
CA SER A 723 -34.31 29.63 0.43
C SER A 723 -35.69 30.16 0.84
N GLU A 724 -36.14 31.22 0.16
CA GLU A 724 -37.46 31.80 0.43
C GLU A 724 -38.54 30.86 -0.12
N GLU A 725 -39.36 30.27 0.77
CA GLU A 725 -40.56 29.54 0.34
C GLU A 725 -41.43 30.46 -0.53
N PRO A 726 -41.99 29.97 -1.65
CA PRO A 726 -42.81 30.79 -2.53
C PRO A 726 -44.06 31.32 -1.79
N ASP A 727 -44.25 32.64 -1.84
CA ASP A 727 -45.30 33.37 -1.12
C ASP A 727 -46.71 32.92 -1.53
N THR A 728 -47.27 31.99 -0.77
CA THR A 728 -48.62 31.44 -0.98
C THR A 728 -49.68 32.34 -0.33
N ASP A 729 -49.83 33.56 -0.87
CA ASP A 729 -50.92 34.48 -0.51
C ASP A 729 -52.28 33.75 -0.54
N PRO A 730 -52.99 33.61 0.60
CA PRO A 730 -54.35 33.08 0.65
C PRO A 730 -55.37 34.12 0.16
N GLY A 731 -55.15 34.64 -1.04
CA GLY A 731 -55.82 35.79 -1.64
C GLY A 731 -57.27 35.52 -2.02
N THR A 732 -58.17 35.67 -1.05
CA THR A 732 -59.64 35.82 -1.20
C THR A 732 -60.43 34.65 -1.79
N GLU A 733 -61.20 33.96 -0.94
CA GLU A 733 -62.59 33.60 -1.27
C GLU A 733 -63.56 34.09 -0.19
N VAL A 734 -64.78 34.43 -0.62
CA VAL A 734 -65.86 35.00 0.22
C VAL A 734 -66.82 33.87 0.62
N PRO A 735 -67.28 33.80 1.89
CA PRO A 735 -67.98 32.62 2.38
C PRO A 735 -69.36 32.41 1.74
N PRO A 736 -69.75 31.15 1.43
CA PRO A 736 -71.15 30.79 1.25
C PRO A 736 -71.89 30.92 2.59
N THR A 737 -73.05 31.58 2.56
CA THR A 737 -73.87 31.90 3.73
C THR A 737 -74.51 30.68 4.39
N GLU A 738 -74.83 30.77 5.68
CA GLU A 738 -75.83 29.89 6.32
C GLU A 738 -77.18 29.88 5.56
N PRO A 739 -78.07 28.92 5.86
CA PRO A 739 -79.12 29.30 6.82
C PRO A 739 -79.56 28.21 7.83
N GLY A 740 -79.18 28.40 9.10
CA GLY A 740 -80.13 28.46 10.22
C GLY A 740 -80.58 27.21 11.02
N THR A 741 -81.37 27.51 12.06
CA THR A 741 -82.17 26.64 12.97
C THR A 741 -81.50 25.94 14.17
N ASP A 742 -81.32 26.73 15.23
CA ASP A 742 -81.79 26.42 16.61
C ASP A 742 -83.32 26.10 16.62
N PRO A 743 -83.93 25.40 17.61
CA PRO A 743 -83.42 24.85 18.89
C PRO A 743 -83.64 23.32 19.11
N GLY A 744 -83.04 22.74 20.17
CA GLY A 744 -83.28 21.33 20.54
C GLY A 744 -82.74 20.87 21.90
N THR A 745 -83.56 21.03 22.94
CA THR A 745 -83.48 20.49 24.31
C THR A 745 -83.16 18.99 24.47
N GLU A 746 -82.42 18.60 25.52
CA GLU A 746 -82.94 17.80 26.67
C GLU A 746 -81.91 17.56 27.81
N VAL A 747 -82.37 17.11 28.99
CA VAL A 747 -81.63 16.94 30.26
C VAL A 747 -82.33 15.88 31.15
N PRO A 748 -81.67 15.18 32.09
CA PRO A 748 -80.49 14.30 32.01
C PRO A 748 -80.95 12.81 31.92
N PRO A 749 -80.22 11.81 32.45
CA PRO A 749 -80.66 11.26 33.74
C PRO A 749 -79.57 10.72 34.72
N THR A 750 -79.77 11.05 36.01
CA THR A 750 -79.55 10.26 37.25
C THR A 750 -78.31 9.38 37.51
N GLU A 751 -77.64 9.71 38.63
CA GLU A 751 -77.08 8.86 39.71
C GLU A 751 -77.73 7.46 39.95
N PRO A 752 -77.11 6.47 40.68
CA PRO A 752 -76.31 6.69 41.92
C PRO A 752 -75.11 5.76 42.26
N GLY A 753 -74.15 6.31 43.01
CA GLY A 753 -73.88 5.94 44.42
C GLY A 753 -73.26 4.59 44.88
N THR A 754 -72.34 4.74 45.86
CA THR A 754 -72.01 3.87 47.03
C THR A 754 -70.95 2.75 46.96
N ASP A 755 -70.09 2.79 47.98
CA ASP A 755 -69.09 1.80 48.47
C ASP A 755 -69.78 0.70 49.30
N PRO A 756 -69.29 -0.56 49.26
CA PRO A 756 -68.61 -1.10 50.46
C PRO A 756 -67.45 -2.08 50.19
N GLY A 757 -66.51 -2.19 51.14
CA GLY A 757 -65.44 -3.20 51.19
C GLY A 757 -65.80 -4.52 51.92
N THR A 758 -64.77 -5.17 52.53
CA THR A 758 -64.72 -6.54 53.12
C THR A 758 -64.40 -7.67 52.11
N GLU A 759 -63.70 -8.79 52.44
CA GLU A 759 -63.26 -9.40 53.72
C GLU A 759 -61.76 -9.80 53.75
N VAL A 760 -61.20 -10.08 54.95
CA VAL A 760 -59.81 -10.57 55.24
C VAL A 760 -59.84 -11.41 56.54
N PRO A 761 -59.42 -12.70 56.57
CA PRO A 761 -58.01 -13.14 56.79
C PRO A 761 -57.71 -14.49 56.04
N PRO A 762 -56.74 -15.40 56.39
CA PRO A 762 -55.63 -15.40 57.37
C PRO A 762 -54.24 -15.84 56.78
N THR A 763 -53.11 -16.00 57.49
CA THR A 763 -52.75 -15.96 58.95
C THR A 763 -51.42 -15.21 59.20
N ASP A 764 -51.36 -14.54 60.34
CA ASP A 764 -50.21 -13.98 61.12
C ASP A 764 -49.45 -15.12 61.90
N PRO A 765 -48.35 -14.93 62.68
CA PRO A 765 -47.31 -13.86 62.83
C PRO A 765 -45.87 -14.37 62.51
N GLY A 766 -44.75 -13.65 62.66
CA GLY A 766 -44.47 -12.28 63.14
C GLY A 766 -43.60 -12.20 64.42
N THR A 767 -42.53 -11.38 64.44
CA THR A 767 -41.96 -10.66 65.63
C THR A 767 -40.77 -9.75 65.27
N ASP A 768 -40.90 -8.45 65.55
CA ASP A 768 -39.83 -7.54 66.03
C ASP A 768 -40.03 -7.38 67.57
N PRO A 769 -39.01 -7.03 68.40
CA PRO A 769 -38.98 -5.66 68.93
C PRO A 769 -37.59 -5.06 69.32
N GLY A 770 -37.05 -4.15 68.50
CA GLY A 770 -36.20 -3.01 68.93
C GLY A 770 -34.85 -3.31 69.64
N THR A 771 -34.20 -2.36 70.36
CA THR A 771 -34.50 -0.93 70.62
C THR A 771 -33.21 -0.14 71.04
N GLN A 772 -33.24 1.20 71.01
CA GLN A 772 -32.35 2.17 71.73
C GLN A 772 -30.95 2.52 71.18
N VAL A 773 -30.41 3.66 71.69
CA VAL A 773 -29.28 4.49 71.20
C VAL A 773 -28.72 5.32 72.39
N PRO A 774 -27.40 5.70 72.49
CA PRO A 774 -26.16 5.13 71.97
C PRO A 774 -25.35 4.45 73.14
N PRO A 775 -24.31 4.98 73.86
CA PRO A 775 -23.39 6.14 73.73
C PRO A 775 -21.85 5.88 73.82
N THR A 776 -21.07 6.85 73.35
CA THR A 776 -19.71 7.32 73.77
C THR A 776 -18.55 6.40 74.25
N GLU A 777 -17.40 6.66 73.62
CA GLU A 777 -16.01 6.75 74.17
C GLU A 777 -15.14 5.51 74.50
N SER A 778 -13.86 5.74 74.18
CA SER A 778 -12.64 4.92 74.19
C SER A 778 -12.21 4.24 75.49
N VAL A 779 -11.31 3.24 75.38
CA VAL A 779 -9.91 3.31 75.90
C VAL A 779 -9.05 2.14 75.38
N ASN A 780 -7.75 2.39 75.17
CA ASN A 780 -6.70 1.43 74.77
C ASN A 780 -5.80 1.12 75.99
N PRO A 781 -5.26 -0.12 76.15
CA PRO A 781 -3.80 -0.22 76.00
C PRO A 781 -3.28 -1.56 75.41
N SER A 782 -2.13 -1.48 74.73
CA SER A 782 -1.23 -2.63 74.50
C SER A 782 -0.45 -2.98 75.78
N PRO A 783 0.02 -4.23 75.96
CA PRO A 783 1.37 -4.56 75.48
C PRO A 783 1.49 -5.96 74.84
N GLY A 784 2.43 -6.12 73.90
CA GLY A 784 2.66 -7.38 73.18
C GLY A 784 3.84 -8.22 73.67
N SER A 785 3.98 -9.43 73.11
CA SER A 785 5.23 -10.19 73.06
C SER A 785 5.27 -11.06 71.79
N ILE A 786 6.49 -11.30 71.28
CA ILE A 786 6.84 -11.87 69.96
C ILE A 786 7.79 -13.06 70.27
N PRO A 787 7.66 -14.26 69.65
CA PRO A 787 8.31 -14.48 68.33
C PRO A 787 7.75 -15.57 67.37
N GLY A 788 7.79 -15.24 66.06
CA GLY A 788 7.97 -16.20 64.95
C GLY A 788 6.71 -16.91 64.43
N SER A 789 6.53 -17.09 63.11
CA SER A 789 7.27 -16.54 61.95
C SER A 789 6.41 -16.66 60.68
N ILE A 790 6.35 -15.61 59.85
CA ILE A 790 5.61 -15.56 58.57
C ILE A 790 6.50 -14.90 57.51
N PRO A 791 6.50 -15.43 56.27
CA PRO A 791 6.37 -14.64 55.05
C PRO A 791 5.08 -15.06 54.32
N GLY A 792 4.33 -14.19 53.65
CA GLY A 792 4.57 -12.77 53.26
C GLY A 792 3.95 -12.63 51.86
N ASP A 793 2.69 -12.19 51.77
CA ASP A 793 2.31 -10.82 51.41
C ASP A 793 3.01 -10.29 50.15
N ASN A 794 2.23 -10.00 49.11
CA ASN A 794 2.71 -9.75 47.76
C ASN A 794 2.78 -8.25 47.47
N SER A 795 3.57 -7.53 48.27
CA SER A 795 3.69 -6.08 48.21
C SER A 795 4.40 -5.60 46.94
N THR A 796 3.75 -4.74 46.15
CA THR A 796 4.38 -4.04 45.02
C THR A 796 5.61 -3.25 45.48
N PRO A 797 6.76 -3.32 44.78
CA PRO A 797 7.93 -2.52 45.12
C PRO A 797 7.63 -1.01 45.12
N ALA A 798 8.18 -0.28 46.11
CA ALA A 798 8.06 1.17 46.15
C ALA A 798 8.94 1.81 45.06
N VAL A 799 8.30 2.43 44.06
CA VAL A 799 8.98 3.16 42.99
C VAL A 799 9.68 4.40 43.56
N SER A 800 10.96 4.60 43.21
CA SER A 800 11.80 5.68 43.74
C SER A 800 11.81 6.89 42.82
N ASN A 801 11.00 7.91 43.14
CA ASN A 801 10.94 9.17 42.37
C ASN A 801 12.15 10.09 42.61
N THR A 802 13.06 9.77 43.54
CA THR A 802 14.17 10.65 43.93
C THR A 802 15.40 10.47 43.02
N PRO A 803 16.00 11.57 42.49
CA PRO A 803 17.30 11.52 41.81
C PRO A 803 18.39 10.85 42.66
N ALA A 804 19.19 10.00 42.03
CA ALA A 804 20.31 9.31 42.68
C ALA A 804 21.53 10.22 42.90
N THR A 805 21.65 11.30 42.12
CA THR A 805 22.72 12.29 42.16
C THR A 805 22.20 13.69 41.82
N GLU A 806 22.97 14.72 42.20
CA GLU A 806 22.80 16.07 41.65
C GLU A 806 22.92 16.08 40.11
N PRO A 807 22.21 16.95 39.37
CA PRO A 807 22.26 16.96 37.91
C PRO A 807 23.60 17.49 37.36
N THR A 808 24.24 16.66 36.54
CA THR A 808 25.53 16.93 35.89
C THR A 808 25.38 17.66 34.55
N THR A 809 26.47 18.26 34.07
CA THR A 809 26.52 18.90 32.75
C THR A 809 27.75 18.42 31.99
N SER A 810 27.59 18.10 30.71
CA SER A 810 28.67 17.73 29.79
C SER A 810 28.48 18.40 28.42
N VAL A 811 29.50 18.31 27.56
CA VAL A 811 29.42 18.79 26.17
C VAL A 811 29.67 17.60 25.24
N ILE A 812 28.73 17.35 24.33
CA ILE A 812 28.82 16.29 23.31
C ILE A 812 28.43 16.95 21.98
N ASP A 813 29.30 16.87 20.97
CA ASP A 813 29.06 17.43 19.62
C ASP A 813 28.51 18.87 19.63
N ASN A 814 29.20 19.76 20.35
CA ASN A 814 28.84 21.16 20.65
C ASN A 814 27.49 21.38 21.39
N THR A 815 26.80 20.31 21.78
CA THR A 815 25.53 20.35 22.53
C THR A 815 25.78 20.24 24.03
N MET A 816 25.14 21.12 24.80
CA MET A 816 25.16 21.16 26.27
C MET A 816 24.19 20.12 26.83
N VAL A 817 24.69 18.97 27.26
CA VAL A 817 23.87 17.87 27.79
C VAL A 817 23.73 18.02 29.30
N TYR A 818 22.49 18.08 29.79
CA TYR A 818 22.12 18.21 31.19
C TYR A 818 21.52 16.90 31.70
N SER A 819 22.30 16.13 32.47
CA SER A 819 21.99 14.76 32.84
C SER A 819 21.53 14.62 34.30
N VAL A 820 20.59 13.70 34.55
CA VAL A 820 20.21 13.23 35.88
C VAL A 820 20.18 11.70 35.91
N ILE A 821 20.51 11.10 37.05
CA ILE A 821 20.41 9.65 37.26
C ILE A 821 19.18 9.35 38.12
N ILE A 822 18.28 8.50 37.64
CA ILE A 822 17.10 8.01 38.35
C ILE A 822 17.28 6.51 38.65
N LYS A 823 16.95 6.09 39.87
CA LYS A 823 17.02 4.68 40.27
C LYS A 823 15.74 3.94 39.93
N THR A 824 15.89 2.81 39.23
CA THR A 824 14.78 1.91 38.94
C THR A 824 14.48 0.98 40.12
N ALA A 825 13.24 0.47 40.18
CA ALA A 825 12.85 -0.67 40.99
C ALA A 825 12.79 -1.92 40.08
N ALA A 826 13.52 -2.98 40.43
CA ALA A 826 13.60 -4.20 39.63
C ALA A 826 12.57 -5.25 40.07
N ASP A 827 11.64 -5.60 39.18
CA ASP A 827 10.83 -6.81 39.25
C ASP A 827 11.64 -7.98 38.67
N THR A 828 12.42 -8.63 39.53
CA THR A 828 13.28 -9.77 39.17
C THR A 828 12.50 -11.04 38.78
N VAL A 829 11.18 -11.08 38.95
CA VAL A 829 10.33 -12.20 38.50
C VAL A 829 9.90 -12.00 37.05
N LYS A 830 9.65 -10.76 36.63
CA LYS A 830 9.33 -10.40 35.23
C LYS A 830 10.55 -10.01 34.39
N GLY A 831 11.69 -9.75 35.02
CA GLY A 831 12.90 -9.25 34.34
C GLY A 831 12.81 -7.76 33.95
N VAL A 832 11.97 -6.97 34.62
CA VAL A 832 11.67 -5.58 34.26
C VAL A 832 12.19 -4.61 35.33
N SER A 833 12.86 -3.53 34.93
CA SER A 833 13.26 -2.41 35.81
C SER A 833 12.41 -1.17 35.51
N THR A 834 11.63 -0.68 36.49
CA THR A 834 10.73 0.46 36.28
C THR A 834 11.17 1.71 37.05
N ALA A 835 10.93 2.89 36.50
CA ALA A 835 11.13 4.18 37.16
C ALA A 835 9.96 5.13 36.87
N LYS A 836 9.73 6.11 37.75
CA LYS A 836 8.86 7.25 37.48
C LYS A 836 9.63 8.55 37.69
N LEU A 837 9.55 9.44 36.71
CA LEU A 837 10.13 10.77 36.78
C LEU A 837 9.22 11.71 37.59
N ASP A 838 9.83 12.62 38.36
CA ASP A 838 9.11 13.69 39.04
C ASP A 838 9.25 15.01 38.26
N THR A 839 8.14 15.72 38.07
CA THR A 839 8.05 16.98 37.31
C THR A 839 8.99 18.08 37.84
N SER A 840 9.35 18.04 39.12
CA SER A 840 10.34 18.95 39.71
C SER A 840 11.77 18.74 39.17
N VAL A 841 12.12 17.51 38.77
CA VAL A 841 13.44 17.19 38.18
C VAL A 841 13.59 17.87 36.83
N ILE A 842 12.57 17.76 35.97
CA ILE A 842 12.52 18.46 34.68
C ILE A 842 12.55 19.98 34.88
N SER A 843 11.80 20.51 35.85
CA SER A 843 11.77 21.95 36.15
C SER A 843 13.17 22.49 36.51
N GLY A 844 13.97 21.73 37.27
CA GLY A 844 15.35 22.08 37.62
C GLY A 844 16.33 21.97 36.45
N LEU A 845 16.16 20.98 35.55
CA LEU A 845 16.96 20.83 34.34
C LEU A 845 16.67 21.94 33.32
N LEU A 846 15.39 22.23 33.07
CA LEU A 846 14.90 23.25 32.15
C LEU A 846 15.48 24.65 32.46
N GLN A 847 15.66 24.99 33.74
CA GLN A 847 16.27 26.27 34.13
C GLN A 847 17.73 26.38 33.66
N LYS A 848 18.48 25.29 33.64
CA LYS A 848 19.88 25.27 33.14
C LYS A 848 19.92 25.27 31.61
N VAL A 849 19.06 24.47 30.97
CA VAL A 849 18.90 24.40 29.51
C VAL A 849 18.64 25.79 28.92
N LYS A 850 17.64 26.52 29.46
CA LYS A 850 17.31 27.90 29.06
C LYS A 850 18.47 28.89 29.16
N GLN A 851 19.44 28.67 30.06
CA GLN A 851 20.62 29.53 30.19
C GLN A 851 21.64 29.29 29.06
N SER A 852 21.77 28.04 28.59
CA SER A 852 22.58 27.70 27.42
C SER A 852 21.94 28.15 26.11
N GLU A 853 20.63 27.95 25.95
CA GLU A 853 19.89 28.44 24.77
C GLU A 853 19.96 29.98 24.65
N ALA A 854 19.79 30.70 25.76
CA ALA A 854 19.96 32.16 25.81
C ALA A 854 21.41 32.64 25.55
N ALA A 855 22.39 31.74 25.67
CA ALA A 855 23.78 31.97 25.27
C ALA A 855 24.09 31.55 23.83
N GLY A 856 23.09 31.10 23.05
CA GLY A 856 23.23 30.63 21.68
C GLY A 856 23.83 29.22 21.55
N GLN A 857 23.74 28.40 22.59
CA GLN A 857 24.22 27.02 22.59
C GLN A 857 23.06 26.03 22.41
N SER A 858 23.24 25.00 21.56
CA SER A 858 22.35 23.84 21.55
C SER A 858 22.42 23.10 22.89
N ALA A 859 21.30 22.51 23.33
CA ALA A 859 21.20 21.81 24.60
C ALA A 859 20.37 20.52 24.47
N ALA A 860 20.55 19.59 25.42
CA ALA A 860 19.77 18.36 25.52
C ALA A 860 19.52 18.00 27.00
N VAL A 861 18.41 17.34 27.28
CA VAL A 861 18.02 16.80 28.59
C VAL A 861 18.23 15.29 28.59
N GLU A 862 18.95 14.75 29.58
CA GLU A 862 19.31 13.33 29.63
C GLU A 862 18.87 12.67 30.94
N ILE A 863 17.98 11.69 30.84
CA ILE A 863 17.52 10.86 31.96
C ILE A 863 18.23 9.50 31.90
N LYS A 864 19.20 9.27 32.79
CA LYS A 864 19.89 7.97 32.91
C LYS A 864 19.20 7.08 33.94
N LEU A 865 18.98 5.82 33.59
CA LEU A 865 18.25 4.84 34.41
C LEU A 865 19.21 3.84 35.04
N ASP A 866 19.50 4.04 36.32
CA ASP A 866 20.28 3.14 37.17
C ASP A 866 19.46 1.85 37.38
N SER A 867 19.83 0.82 36.62
CA SER A 867 19.09 -0.43 36.41
C SER A 867 19.89 -1.64 36.90
N ALA A 868 19.18 -2.70 37.27
CA ALA A 868 19.84 -3.95 37.68
C ALA A 868 20.39 -4.68 36.46
N ALA A 869 21.62 -5.17 36.55
CA ALA A 869 22.28 -5.84 35.43
C ALA A 869 21.51 -7.08 34.95
N ASN A 870 21.43 -7.26 33.62
CA ASN A 870 20.73 -8.36 32.94
C ASN A 870 19.18 -8.35 33.06
N VAL A 871 18.56 -7.18 33.21
CA VAL A 871 17.11 -7.03 32.97
C VAL A 871 16.76 -7.22 31.49
N GLN A 872 15.57 -7.73 31.20
CA GLN A 872 15.04 -7.87 29.83
C GLN A 872 14.29 -6.61 29.36
N ALA A 873 13.75 -5.81 30.28
CA ALA A 873 13.13 -4.53 29.93
C ALA A 873 13.43 -3.42 30.94
N VAL A 874 13.47 -2.18 30.46
CA VAL A 874 13.52 -0.98 31.29
C VAL A 874 12.40 -0.03 30.87
N GLN A 875 11.64 0.47 31.85
CA GLN A 875 10.48 1.33 31.62
C GLN A 875 10.57 2.63 32.45
N LEU A 876 10.25 3.76 31.83
CA LEU A 876 10.20 5.08 32.46
C LEU A 876 8.83 5.72 32.27
N SER A 877 8.07 5.87 33.37
CA SER A 877 6.88 6.72 33.40
C SER A 877 7.30 8.19 33.51
N VAL A 878 6.96 8.99 32.51
CA VAL A 878 7.18 10.44 32.44
C VAL A 878 5.82 11.15 32.56
N PRO A 879 5.62 12.01 33.57
CA PRO A 879 4.38 12.78 33.72
C PRO A 879 4.08 13.65 32.51
N LYS A 880 2.80 13.78 32.13
CA LYS A 880 2.38 14.65 31.01
C LYS A 880 2.88 16.09 31.19
N GLU A 881 2.79 16.63 32.40
CA GLU A 881 3.22 17.99 32.74
C GLU A 881 4.74 18.14 32.59
N ALA A 882 5.52 17.08 32.80
CA ALA A 882 6.97 17.09 32.64
C ALA A 882 7.36 17.17 31.16
N LEU A 883 6.67 16.43 30.28
CA LEU A 883 6.86 16.54 28.83
C LEU A 883 6.40 17.91 28.31
N LYS A 884 5.25 18.41 28.78
CA LYS A 884 4.75 19.73 28.39
C LYS A 884 5.66 20.87 28.85
N LEU A 885 6.30 20.77 30.02
CA LEU A 885 7.32 21.74 30.46
C LEU A 885 8.58 21.76 29.58
N LEU A 886 8.93 20.65 28.93
CA LEU A 886 9.99 20.65 27.92
C LEU A 886 9.50 21.27 26.61
N ALA A 887 8.36 20.79 26.08
CA ALA A 887 7.78 21.27 24.82
C ALA A 887 7.47 22.77 24.82
N ASP A 888 6.80 23.30 25.84
CA ASP A 888 6.51 24.73 25.99
C ASP A 888 7.76 25.55 26.41
N GLY A 889 8.87 24.87 26.73
CA GLY A 889 9.99 25.44 27.46
C GLY A 889 11.27 25.62 26.66
N THR A 890 11.63 24.69 25.78
CA THR A 890 12.98 24.59 25.20
C THR A 890 12.94 23.85 23.87
N THR A 891 13.88 24.14 22.96
CA THR A 891 14.07 23.36 21.73
C THR A 891 15.05 22.18 21.93
N ALA A 892 15.40 21.84 23.17
CA ALA A 892 16.30 20.76 23.52
C ALA A 892 15.68 19.36 23.36
N ASP A 893 16.50 18.42 22.87
CA ASP A 893 16.15 17.00 22.76
C ASP A 893 15.99 16.34 24.15
N LEU A 894 15.11 15.34 24.24
CA LEU A 894 14.96 14.48 25.43
C LEU A 894 15.57 13.10 25.16
N LYS A 895 16.66 12.78 25.86
CA LYS A 895 17.31 11.47 25.85
C LYS A 895 16.96 10.66 27.10
N VAL A 896 16.59 9.40 26.91
CA VAL A 896 16.52 8.38 27.97
C VAL A 896 17.61 7.35 27.71
N GLU A 897 18.41 7.01 28.72
CA GLU A 897 19.52 6.05 28.62
C GLU A 897 19.44 4.98 29.70
N ALA A 898 19.56 3.71 29.32
CA ALA A 898 19.64 2.54 30.18
C ALA A 898 20.76 1.60 29.68
N GLU A 899 21.03 0.53 30.43
CA GLU A 899 22.04 -0.48 30.04
C GLU A 899 21.71 -1.12 28.67
N LEU A 900 20.43 -1.46 28.45
CA LEU A 900 19.93 -2.08 27.21
C LEU A 900 20.00 -1.17 25.97
N GLY A 901 20.00 0.16 26.14
CA GLY A 901 19.74 1.06 25.02
C GLY A 901 19.57 2.51 25.45
N ALA A 902 19.65 3.42 24.47
CA ALA A 902 19.21 4.79 24.65
C ALA A 902 18.29 5.20 23.51
N ILE A 903 17.34 6.06 23.82
CA ILE A 903 16.37 6.64 22.89
C ILE A 903 16.34 8.16 23.10
N THR A 904 16.53 8.92 22.03
CA THR A 904 16.47 10.38 22.03
C THR A 904 15.33 10.84 21.13
N PHE A 905 14.42 11.62 21.71
CA PHE A 905 13.31 12.27 21.03
C PHE A 905 13.71 13.71 20.71
N ASP A 906 13.55 14.13 19.45
CA ASP A 906 13.69 15.54 19.10
C ASP A 906 12.56 16.39 19.70
N HIS A 907 12.73 17.72 19.72
CA HIS A 907 11.74 18.65 20.28
C HIS A 907 10.31 18.46 19.71
N LYS A 908 10.15 18.08 18.43
CA LYS A 908 8.85 17.76 17.84
C LYS A 908 8.24 16.50 18.47
N SER A 909 9.04 15.45 18.61
CA SER A 909 8.63 14.19 19.22
C SER A 909 8.25 14.39 20.69
N VAL A 910 9.01 15.19 21.43
CA VAL A 910 8.68 15.61 22.81
C VAL A 910 7.36 16.40 22.86
N THR A 911 7.09 17.25 21.87
CA THR A 911 5.83 18.02 21.76
C THR A 911 4.64 17.12 21.43
N ALA A 912 4.81 16.10 20.58
CA ALA A 912 3.79 15.09 20.31
C ALA A 912 3.47 14.28 21.59
N MET A 913 4.50 13.80 22.30
CA MET A 913 4.34 13.09 23.58
C MET A 913 3.69 13.96 24.66
N GLY A 914 4.08 15.24 24.78
CA GLY A 914 3.49 16.20 25.74
C GLY A 914 2.04 16.57 25.44
N SER A 915 1.57 16.34 24.21
CA SER A 915 0.18 16.56 23.80
C SER A 915 -0.74 15.40 24.19
N ALA A 916 -0.19 14.18 24.34
CA ALA A 916 -0.94 12.94 24.54
C ALA A 916 -1.86 12.95 25.78
N ALA A 917 -2.90 12.11 25.79
CA ALA A 917 -3.99 12.18 26.79
C ALA A 917 -3.59 11.86 28.24
N ALA A 918 -2.45 11.20 28.49
CA ALA A 918 -2.01 10.72 29.80
C ALA A 918 -0.49 10.74 29.93
N ASP A 919 0.02 10.37 31.12
CA ASP A 919 1.44 10.08 31.35
C ASP A 919 2.00 9.12 30.30
N SER A 920 3.22 9.40 29.82
CA SER A 920 3.90 8.55 28.84
C SER A 920 4.79 7.53 29.53
N GLU A 921 4.63 6.25 29.21
CA GLU A 921 5.59 5.18 29.52
C GLU A 921 6.52 4.97 28.33
N ILE A 922 7.82 5.18 28.52
CA ILE A 922 8.87 4.91 27.53
C ILE A 922 9.50 3.57 27.90
N SER A 923 9.44 2.58 27.01
CA SER A 923 9.97 1.22 27.23
C SER A 923 11.09 0.86 26.26
N ILE A 924 12.11 0.17 26.77
CA ILE A 924 13.18 -0.47 26.00
C ILE A 924 13.22 -1.93 26.44
N THR A 925 12.94 -2.86 25.52
CA THR A 925 12.82 -4.30 25.82
C THR A 925 13.71 -5.12 24.89
N GLN A 926 14.58 -5.95 25.45
CA GLN A 926 15.38 -6.92 24.70
C GLN A 926 14.56 -8.20 24.45
N LEU A 927 14.41 -8.58 23.19
CA LEU A 927 13.64 -9.74 22.75
C LEU A 927 14.54 -10.92 22.36
N ALA A 928 14.00 -12.13 22.47
CA ALA A 928 14.66 -13.35 22.04
C ALA A 928 14.51 -13.55 20.52
N ALA A 929 15.63 -13.55 19.79
CA ALA A 929 15.65 -13.70 18.33
C ALA A 929 14.98 -15.00 17.83
N SER A 930 14.82 -16.03 18.66
CA SER A 930 14.13 -17.28 18.34
C SER A 930 12.64 -17.12 17.98
N GLY A 931 12.03 -15.95 18.23
CA GLY A 931 10.69 -15.62 17.76
C GLY A 931 10.61 -15.13 16.31
N LEU A 932 11.76 -14.97 15.62
CA LEU A 932 11.84 -14.37 14.29
C LEU A 932 12.00 -15.41 13.17
N PRO A 933 11.57 -15.08 11.93
CA PRO A 933 11.80 -15.88 10.73
C PRO A 933 13.27 -16.25 10.47
N GLU A 934 13.52 -17.33 9.71
CA GLU A 934 14.89 -17.81 9.43
C GLU A 934 15.69 -16.84 8.55
N ASN A 935 15.06 -16.20 7.56
CA ASN A 935 15.67 -15.16 6.73
C ASN A 935 16.08 -13.91 7.54
N VAL A 936 15.43 -13.64 8.66
CA VAL A 936 15.86 -12.61 9.63
C VAL A 936 17.04 -13.12 10.45
N ARG A 937 16.91 -14.31 11.03
CA ARG A 937 17.93 -14.93 11.90
C ARG A 937 19.25 -15.22 11.18
N SER A 938 19.25 -15.45 9.87
CA SER A 938 20.49 -15.60 9.09
C SER A 938 21.31 -14.31 8.99
N VAL A 939 20.66 -13.14 8.96
CA VAL A 939 21.30 -11.80 8.84
C VAL A 939 21.66 -11.22 10.21
N ILE A 940 20.79 -11.35 11.22
CA ILE A 940 21.09 -10.88 12.59
C ILE A 940 21.86 -11.91 13.42
N GLY A 941 21.84 -13.19 13.06
CA GLY A 941 22.52 -14.26 13.81
C GLY A 941 22.03 -14.37 15.25
N ASP A 942 22.99 -14.41 16.17
CA ASP A 942 22.81 -14.43 17.63
C ASP A 942 22.71 -13.03 18.27
N ARG A 943 22.65 -11.96 17.46
CA ARG A 943 22.63 -10.57 17.93
C ARG A 943 21.27 -10.22 18.54
N ALA A 944 21.29 -9.34 19.53
CA ALA A 944 20.10 -8.94 20.27
C ALA A 944 19.11 -8.10 19.44
N VAL A 945 17.83 -8.40 19.64
CA VAL A 945 16.68 -7.65 19.10
C VAL A 945 16.13 -6.77 20.21
N TYR A 946 15.74 -5.54 19.89
CA TYR A 946 15.24 -4.56 20.86
C TYR A 946 13.94 -3.91 20.38
N ASP A 947 12.86 -4.12 21.13
CA ASP A 947 11.61 -3.37 21.01
C ASP A 947 11.75 -2.03 21.75
N PHE A 948 11.37 -0.95 21.06
CA PHE A 948 11.23 0.37 21.64
C PHE A 948 9.78 0.80 21.48
N SER A 949 9.14 1.21 22.57
CA SER A 949 7.72 1.61 22.56
C SER A 949 7.48 2.81 23.48
N VAL A 950 6.47 3.62 23.14
CA VAL A 950 6.01 4.75 23.95
C VAL A 950 4.49 4.67 24.06
N LYS A 951 3.95 4.72 25.27
CA LYS A 951 2.50 4.54 25.52
C LYS A 951 1.95 5.65 26.41
N ALA A 952 0.86 6.30 25.99
CA ALA A 952 0.10 7.23 26.81
C ALA A 952 -1.06 6.48 27.46
N GLY A 953 -0.88 6.08 28.72
CA GLY A 953 -1.75 5.09 29.36
C GLY A 953 -1.72 3.76 28.59
N ASN A 954 -2.85 3.34 28.04
CA ASN A 954 -2.96 2.10 27.26
C ASN A 954 -2.74 2.28 25.74
N ALA A 955 -2.69 3.52 25.23
CA ALA A 955 -2.57 3.79 23.80
C ALA A 955 -1.11 3.98 23.39
N GLU A 956 -0.71 3.46 22.24
CA GLU A 956 0.67 3.53 21.73
C GLU A 956 0.89 4.76 20.84
N ILE A 957 2.01 5.47 21.06
CA ILE A 957 2.40 6.64 20.28
C ILE A 957 3.28 6.16 19.11
N THR A 958 2.63 5.87 17.99
CA THR A 958 3.29 5.39 16.75
C THR A 958 3.74 6.51 15.81
N GLN A 959 3.31 7.76 16.05
CA GLN A 959 3.60 8.93 15.21
C GLN A 959 4.08 10.12 16.06
N PHE A 960 5.02 10.89 15.51
CA PHE A 960 5.68 12.02 16.18
C PHE A 960 5.55 13.36 15.43
N ASN A 961 4.49 13.54 14.64
CA ASN A 961 4.20 14.76 13.87
C ASN A 961 5.38 15.25 13.00
N GLY A 962 6.06 14.31 12.32
CA GLY A 962 7.26 14.60 11.53
C GLY A 962 8.49 15.02 12.37
N GLY A 963 8.50 14.66 13.65
CA GLY A 963 9.68 14.55 14.49
C GLY A 963 10.47 13.27 14.23
N LYS A 964 11.68 13.22 14.77
CA LYS A 964 12.65 12.14 14.57
C LYS A 964 13.13 11.58 15.91
N VAL A 965 13.33 10.27 15.94
CA VAL A 965 13.81 9.50 17.09
C VAL A 965 15.17 8.89 16.76
N LYS A 966 16.17 9.13 17.61
CA LYS A 966 17.49 8.49 17.52
C LYS A 966 17.59 7.37 18.54
N ILE A 967 17.78 6.15 18.07
CA ILE A 967 18.01 4.96 18.91
C ILE A 967 19.50 4.62 18.91
N SER A 968 20.02 4.16 20.06
CA SER A 968 21.42 3.80 20.26
C SER A 968 21.53 2.50 21.04
N LEU A 969 21.95 1.43 20.37
CA LEU A 969 22.06 0.07 20.91
C LEU A 969 23.50 -0.21 21.39
N PRO A 970 23.71 -0.85 22.55
CA PRO A 970 25.04 -1.36 22.92
C PRO A 970 25.45 -2.47 21.95
N TYR A 971 26.68 -2.42 21.43
CA TYR A 971 27.15 -3.44 20.48
C TYR A 971 28.64 -3.73 20.64
N THR A 972 29.00 -5.01 20.65
CA THR A 972 30.41 -5.46 20.63
C THR A 972 30.62 -6.23 19.33
N PRO A 973 31.42 -5.71 18.38
CA PRO A 973 31.64 -6.38 17.10
C PRO A 973 32.19 -7.80 17.24
N HIS A 974 31.61 -8.74 16.50
CA HIS A 974 32.03 -10.13 16.49
C HIS A 974 33.38 -10.29 15.76
N THR A 975 34.10 -11.38 16.03
CA THR A 975 35.46 -11.57 15.50
C THR A 975 35.45 -11.67 13.97
N GLY A 976 36.00 -10.65 13.30
CA GLY A 976 36.06 -10.54 11.84
C GLY A 976 35.17 -9.44 11.26
N GLU A 977 34.21 -8.90 12.03
CA GLU A 977 33.30 -7.87 11.55
C GLU A 977 34.02 -6.58 11.17
N GLN A 978 33.73 -6.07 9.97
CA GLN A 978 34.13 -4.74 9.52
C GLN A 978 33.08 -3.73 9.96
N THR A 979 33.50 -2.65 10.62
CA THR A 979 32.59 -1.72 11.32
C THR A 979 31.65 -0.92 10.41
N ASN A 980 32.01 -0.77 9.12
CA ASN A 980 31.14 -0.19 8.11
C ASN A 980 30.04 -1.13 7.62
N ALA A 981 30.25 -2.45 7.72
CA ALA A 981 29.33 -3.52 7.34
C ALA A 981 28.41 -3.97 8.49
N ILE A 982 28.55 -3.40 9.70
CA ILE A 982 27.52 -3.48 10.75
C ILE A 982 26.39 -2.53 10.36
N VAL A 983 25.17 -3.07 10.26
CA VAL A 983 23.97 -2.38 9.78
C VAL A 983 22.90 -2.37 10.87
N ALA A 984 22.23 -1.24 11.05
CA ALA A 984 21.03 -1.14 11.85
C ALA A 984 19.83 -1.53 10.98
N TYR A 985 18.97 -2.41 11.47
CA TYR A 985 17.73 -2.78 10.81
C TYR A 985 16.53 -2.47 11.71
N TYR A 986 15.38 -2.16 11.09
CA TYR A 986 14.08 -2.41 11.71
C TYR A 986 13.48 -3.69 11.13
N ILE A 987 12.59 -4.32 11.90
CA ILE A 987 11.83 -5.49 11.50
C ILE A 987 10.40 -5.02 11.25
N ASP A 988 9.92 -5.11 10.02
CA ASP A 988 8.56 -4.69 9.68
C ASP A 988 7.49 -5.69 10.17
N PRO A 989 6.19 -5.36 10.15
CA PRO A 989 5.13 -6.27 10.61
C PRO A 989 5.00 -7.58 9.81
N ALA A 990 5.57 -7.65 8.61
CA ALA A 990 5.67 -8.90 7.83
C ALA A 990 6.87 -9.76 8.24
N GLY A 991 7.69 -9.29 9.18
CA GLY A 991 8.90 -9.97 9.64
C GLY A 991 10.10 -9.81 8.70
N SER A 992 10.13 -8.77 7.85
CA SER A 992 11.26 -8.50 6.97
C SER A 992 12.22 -7.45 7.53
N LEU A 993 13.52 -7.63 7.28
CA LEU A 993 14.57 -6.69 7.69
C LEU A 993 14.69 -5.53 6.71
N LYS A 994 14.60 -4.30 7.20
CA LYS A 994 14.76 -3.07 6.43
C LYS A 994 15.93 -2.24 6.99
N PRO A 995 16.99 -1.94 6.21
CA PRO A 995 18.11 -1.12 6.68
C PRO A 995 17.66 0.27 7.11
N VAL A 996 18.00 0.68 8.33
CA VAL A 996 17.75 2.04 8.84
C VAL A 996 18.99 2.91 8.64
N ARG A 997 18.77 4.21 8.45
CA ARG A 997 19.85 5.21 8.38
C ARG A 997 20.62 5.26 9.70
N GLY A 998 21.77 4.59 9.71
CA GLY A 998 22.57 4.37 10.92
C GLY A 998 23.70 3.36 10.73
N GLY A 999 24.47 3.13 11.79
CA GLY A 999 25.61 2.22 11.79
C GLY A 999 26.37 2.17 13.11
N TYR A 1000 27.44 1.39 13.15
CA TYR A 1000 28.30 1.28 14.33
C TYR A 1000 29.26 2.45 14.46
N ASP A 1001 29.17 3.15 15.59
CA ASP A 1001 30.12 4.18 16.00
C ASP A 1001 31.21 3.58 16.90
N VAL A 1002 32.44 3.61 16.38
CA VAL A 1002 33.66 3.11 17.04
C VAL A 1002 34.02 3.93 18.28
N SER A 1003 33.59 5.19 18.38
CA SER A 1003 33.92 6.08 19.50
C SER A 1003 33.05 5.85 20.73
N THR A 1004 31.78 5.46 20.56
CA THR A 1004 30.87 5.11 21.67
C THR A 1004 30.70 3.61 21.89
N GLY A 1005 31.04 2.75 20.92
CA GLY A 1005 30.81 1.30 21.00
C GLY A 1005 29.34 0.92 20.85
N ARG A 1006 28.61 1.65 19.99
CA ARG A 1006 27.15 1.55 19.86
C ARG A 1006 26.71 1.56 18.40
N VAL A 1007 25.61 0.87 18.09
CA VAL A 1007 24.90 1.03 16.82
C VAL A 1007 23.88 2.15 16.99
N ASN A 1008 24.08 3.25 16.28
CA ASN A 1008 23.20 4.42 16.28
C ASN A 1008 22.34 4.43 15.01
N LEU A 1009 21.03 4.68 15.15
CA LEU A 1009 20.08 4.77 14.04
C LEU A 1009 19.11 5.94 14.23
N LEU A 1010 18.59 6.49 13.12
CA LEU A 1010 17.57 7.54 13.12
C LEU A 1010 16.32 7.07 12.37
N THR A 1011 15.15 7.27 12.98
CA THR A 1011 13.84 6.84 12.47
C THR A 1011 12.76 7.89 12.78
N THR A 1012 11.58 7.75 12.20
CA THR A 1012 10.38 8.59 12.39
C THR A 1012 9.22 7.84 13.06
N HIS A 1013 9.40 6.55 13.33
CA HIS A 1013 8.44 5.66 13.99
C HIS A 1013 9.14 4.84 15.08
N LEU A 1014 8.39 3.97 15.76
CA LEU A 1014 8.93 2.95 16.65
C LEU A 1014 8.64 1.55 16.10
N SER A 1015 9.40 0.54 16.56
CA SER A 1015 9.44 -0.81 16.01
C SER A 1015 10.37 -1.72 16.85
N GLN A 1016 10.58 -2.94 16.39
CA GLN A 1016 11.69 -3.80 16.79
C GLN A 1016 12.92 -3.50 15.91
N TYR A 1017 14.07 -3.29 16.53
CA TYR A 1017 15.34 -2.98 15.87
C TYR A 1017 16.41 -4.00 16.25
N ALA A 1018 17.30 -4.29 15.30
CA ALA A 1018 18.42 -5.20 15.49
C ALA A 1018 19.68 -4.68 14.82
N ALA A 1019 20.84 -5.09 15.34
CA ALA A 1019 22.11 -4.98 14.63
C ALA A 1019 22.34 -6.27 13.82
N GLY A 1020 22.66 -6.14 12.53
CA GLY A 1020 23.06 -7.25 11.66
C GLY A 1020 24.40 -6.95 10.99
N TYR A 1021 24.94 -7.93 10.27
CA TYR A 1021 26.23 -7.81 9.58
C TYR A 1021 26.11 -8.22 8.11
N ASN A 1022 26.39 -7.28 7.20
CA ASN A 1022 26.30 -7.47 5.75
C ASN A 1022 27.54 -6.88 5.06
N GLU A 1023 28.53 -7.72 4.77
CA GLU A 1023 29.79 -7.28 4.17
C GLU A 1023 29.80 -7.39 2.64
N VAL A 1024 29.41 -6.29 1.97
CA VAL A 1024 29.52 -6.21 0.50
C VAL A 1024 30.91 -5.74 0.08
N LYS A 1025 31.56 -6.52 -0.79
CA LYS A 1025 32.88 -6.25 -1.39
C LYS A 1025 32.76 -6.20 -2.91
N PHE A 1026 33.66 -5.44 -3.55
CA PHE A 1026 33.79 -5.36 -5.01
C PHE A 1026 35.25 -5.58 -5.41
N SER A 1027 35.48 -6.28 -6.53
CA SER A 1027 36.83 -6.68 -6.98
C SER A 1027 37.76 -5.52 -7.35
N ASP A 1028 37.20 -4.35 -7.68
CA ASP A 1028 37.90 -3.13 -8.03
C ASP A 1028 38.06 -2.15 -6.84
N VAL A 1029 37.46 -2.45 -5.69
CA VAL A 1029 37.51 -1.60 -4.48
C VAL A 1029 38.60 -2.12 -3.53
N SER A 1030 39.81 -1.62 -3.71
CA SER A 1030 40.96 -2.01 -2.88
C SER A 1030 40.79 -1.59 -1.41
N SER A 1031 40.94 -2.53 -0.48
CA SER A 1031 40.87 -2.31 0.97
C SER A 1031 41.85 -1.24 1.44
N GLY A 1032 41.38 -0.25 2.21
CA GLY A 1032 42.21 0.86 2.70
C GLY A 1032 42.44 1.98 1.67
N HIS A 1033 41.86 1.89 0.48
CA HIS A 1033 41.75 3.04 -0.42
C HIS A 1033 40.73 4.06 0.14
N TRP A 1034 40.87 5.34 -0.19
CA TRP A 1034 40.16 6.43 0.51
C TRP A 1034 38.63 6.35 0.49
N TYR A 1035 38.06 5.68 -0.51
CA TYR A 1035 36.61 5.43 -0.65
C TYR A 1035 36.15 4.04 -0.17
N SER A 1036 37.06 3.14 0.23
CA SER A 1036 36.72 1.73 0.45
C SER A 1036 35.72 1.53 1.61
N ASP A 1037 35.94 2.20 2.74
CA ASP A 1037 34.99 2.24 3.86
C ASP A 1037 33.61 2.73 3.42
N ALA A 1038 33.55 3.80 2.62
CA ALA A 1038 32.32 4.45 2.20
C ALA A 1038 31.51 3.60 1.20
N VAL A 1039 32.18 2.97 0.24
CA VAL A 1039 31.54 2.03 -0.70
C VAL A 1039 30.99 0.82 0.04
N GLY A 1040 31.77 0.21 0.96
CA GLY A 1040 31.30 -0.89 1.79
C GLY A 1040 30.11 -0.49 2.68
N TYR A 1041 30.13 0.71 3.29
CA TYR A 1041 29.05 1.21 4.13
C TYR A 1041 27.72 1.36 3.37
N MET A 1042 27.76 1.95 2.17
CA MET A 1042 26.58 2.17 1.35
C MET A 1042 26.04 0.87 0.77
N ALA A 1043 26.93 -0.01 0.29
CA ALA A 1043 26.53 -1.29 -0.30
C ALA A 1043 25.96 -2.26 0.74
N ALA A 1044 26.52 -2.29 1.96
CA ALA A 1044 25.95 -3.04 3.09
C ALA A 1044 24.48 -2.68 3.41
N ARG A 1045 24.05 -1.47 3.03
CA ARG A 1045 22.70 -0.92 3.28
C ARG A 1045 21.81 -0.91 2.02
N GLY A 1046 22.27 -1.46 0.90
CA GLY A 1046 21.55 -1.40 -0.38
C GLY A 1046 21.48 0.00 -1.02
N ILE A 1047 22.15 1.00 -0.44
CA ILE A 1047 22.10 2.40 -0.91
C ILE A 1047 22.75 2.54 -2.29
N VAL A 1048 23.82 1.76 -2.55
CA VAL A 1048 24.47 1.66 -3.86
C VAL A 1048 24.76 0.22 -4.24
N ASN A 1049 24.46 -0.12 -5.49
CA ASN A 1049 24.77 -1.43 -6.08
C ASN A 1049 26.00 -1.35 -7.01
N GLY A 1050 26.62 -2.50 -7.25
CA GLY A 1050 27.68 -2.65 -8.26
C GLY A 1050 27.15 -2.52 -9.69
N THR A 1051 28.05 -2.39 -10.66
CA THR A 1051 27.74 -2.28 -12.10
C THR A 1051 27.77 -3.65 -12.78
N GLY A 1052 27.26 -4.68 -12.11
CA GLY A 1052 27.44 -6.10 -12.50
C GLY A 1052 28.85 -6.64 -12.24
N GLY A 1053 29.05 -7.94 -12.51
CA GLY A 1053 30.38 -8.57 -12.57
C GLY A 1053 31.27 -8.50 -11.31
N ASN A 1054 30.69 -8.26 -10.13
CA ASN A 1054 31.43 -7.96 -8.89
C ASN A 1054 32.35 -6.72 -9.00
N VAL A 1055 31.86 -5.66 -9.66
CA VAL A 1055 32.57 -4.39 -9.91
C VAL A 1055 31.72 -3.20 -9.40
N PHE A 1056 32.35 -2.20 -8.76
CA PHE A 1056 31.69 -0.96 -8.34
C PHE A 1056 31.86 0.20 -9.34
N ALA A 1057 32.93 0.17 -10.13
CA ALA A 1057 33.38 1.21 -11.06
C ALA A 1057 33.60 2.59 -10.39
N PRO A 1058 34.52 2.71 -9.40
CA PRO A 1058 34.68 3.90 -8.57
C PRO A 1058 35.05 5.18 -9.34
N GLU A 1059 35.76 5.05 -10.47
CA GLU A 1059 36.18 6.17 -11.32
C GLU A 1059 35.16 6.53 -12.42
N SER A 1060 34.13 5.71 -12.64
CA SER A 1060 33.06 6.02 -13.59
C SER A 1060 32.30 7.27 -13.15
N LYS A 1061 31.82 8.03 -14.13
CA LYS A 1061 31.12 9.29 -13.89
C LYS A 1061 29.66 9.06 -13.54
N VAL A 1062 29.10 9.96 -12.73
CA VAL A 1062 27.76 9.87 -12.14
C VAL A 1062 26.83 10.84 -12.87
N THR A 1063 25.63 10.41 -13.23
CA THR A 1063 24.60 11.31 -13.79
C THR A 1063 23.85 12.08 -12.69
N ARG A 1064 23.04 13.07 -13.07
CA ARG A 1064 22.18 13.79 -12.10
C ARG A 1064 21.09 12.89 -11.52
N ALA A 1065 20.60 11.92 -12.29
CA ALA A 1065 19.65 10.91 -11.82
C ALA A 1065 20.33 9.94 -10.84
N ASP A 1066 21.47 9.35 -11.20
CA ASP A 1066 22.22 8.44 -10.31
C ASP A 1066 22.46 9.05 -8.93
N PHE A 1067 22.94 10.30 -8.90
CA PHE A 1067 23.27 10.97 -7.65
C PHE A 1067 22.03 11.29 -6.80
N LEU A 1068 20.90 11.61 -7.44
CA LEU A 1068 19.63 11.82 -6.75
C LEU A 1068 19.14 10.51 -6.10
N MET A 1069 19.16 9.38 -6.83
CA MET A 1069 18.79 8.07 -6.27
C MET A 1069 19.69 7.68 -5.09
N MET A 1070 21.01 7.90 -5.20
CA MET A 1070 21.95 7.62 -4.10
C MET A 1070 21.62 8.42 -2.84
N ILE A 1071 21.19 9.68 -2.96
CA ILE A 1071 20.74 10.47 -1.79
C ILE A 1071 19.39 9.97 -1.29
N MET A 1072 18.40 9.75 -2.17
CA MET A 1072 17.06 9.31 -1.75
C MET A 1072 17.12 7.99 -0.98
N ASN A 1073 17.85 6.99 -1.49
CA ASN A 1073 18.10 5.72 -0.80
C ASN A 1073 18.86 5.94 0.52
N ALA A 1074 19.87 6.82 0.56
CA ALA A 1074 20.65 7.11 1.77
C ALA A 1074 19.86 7.81 2.89
N TYR A 1075 18.75 8.46 2.57
CA TYR A 1075 17.91 9.20 3.51
C TYR A 1075 16.53 8.57 3.73
N GLY A 1076 16.26 7.39 3.15
CA GLY A 1076 14.98 6.68 3.29
C GLY A 1076 13.81 7.37 2.58
N ILE A 1077 14.09 8.08 1.48
CA ILE A 1077 13.07 8.75 0.66
C ILE A 1077 12.68 7.79 -0.47
N GLU A 1078 11.55 7.12 -0.31
CA GLU A 1078 11.03 6.18 -1.31
C GLU A 1078 10.59 6.91 -2.59
N ALA A 1079 10.57 6.17 -3.71
CA ALA A 1079 10.14 6.69 -5.01
C ALA A 1079 8.70 6.28 -5.31
N ASP A 1080 7.85 7.28 -5.59
CA ASP A 1080 6.49 7.05 -6.06
C ASP A 1080 6.52 6.65 -7.55
N SER A 1081 6.13 5.42 -7.85
CA SER A 1081 6.02 4.89 -9.22
C SER A 1081 4.80 5.42 -9.99
N ALA A 1082 3.83 6.02 -9.32
CA ALA A 1082 2.61 6.59 -9.91
C ALA A 1082 2.69 8.12 -10.13
N VAL A 1083 3.83 8.76 -9.85
CA VAL A 1083 3.97 10.23 -9.81
C VAL A 1083 3.62 10.93 -11.13
N THR A 1084 2.49 11.62 -11.15
CA THR A 1084 1.93 12.30 -12.34
C THR A 1084 2.59 13.65 -12.66
N GLY A 1085 3.34 14.23 -11.72
CA GLY A 1085 3.83 15.63 -11.77
C GLY A 1085 5.24 15.85 -12.34
N ASN A 1086 5.80 14.93 -13.13
CA ASN A 1086 7.25 14.85 -13.40
C ASN A 1086 7.85 16.01 -14.25
N PHE A 1087 9.19 16.05 -14.39
CA PHE A 1087 9.88 16.91 -15.35
C PHE A 1087 9.71 16.38 -16.79
N ALA A 1088 9.64 17.29 -17.77
CA ALA A 1088 9.42 16.98 -19.19
C ALA A 1088 10.58 16.20 -19.86
N ASP A 1089 11.70 15.98 -19.16
CA ASP A 1089 12.81 15.14 -19.61
C ASP A 1089 13.21 14.03 -18.62
N ALA A 1090 12.29 13.62 -17.75
CA ALA A 1090 12.45 12.41 -16.95
C ALA A 1090 12.25 11.12 -17.77
N GLY A 1091 11.34 11.12 -18.76
CA GLY A 1091 11.01 9.93 -19.55
C GLY A 1091 10.36 8.81 -18.71
N ASN A 1092 10.37 7.58 -19.21
CA ASN A 1092 9.90 6.39 -18.49
C ASN A 1092 11.06 5.38 -18.37
N THR A 1093 11.72 5.36 -17.21
CA THR A 1093 12.94 4.58 -16.93
C THR A 1093 13.17 4.46 -15.41
N TYR A 1094 14.19 3.72 -14.98
CA TYR A 1094 14.43 3.36 -13.57
C TYR A 1094 14.52 4.55 -12.61
N TYR A 1095 14.95 5.73 -13.06
CA TYR A 1095 15.03 6.95 -12.24
C TYR A 1095 13.76 7.82 -12.29
N SER A 1096 12.75 7.49 -13.11
CA SER A 1096 11.60 8.39 -13.36
C SER A 1096 10.79 8.68 -12.09
N GLY A 1097 10.50 7.65 -11.27
CA GLY A 1097 9.83 7.82 -9.98
C GLY A 1097 10.62 8.77 -9.06
N TYR A 1098 11.91 8.46 -8.80
CA TYR A 1098 12.82 9.29 -8.00
C TYR A 1098 12.84 10.76 -8.44
N VAL A 1099 12.98 11.02 -9.74
CA VAL A 1099 13.00 12.38 -10.31
C VAL A 1099 11.65 13.09 -10.16
N GLY A 1100 10.53 12.36 -10.24
CA GLY A 1100 9.18 12.89 -10.02
C GLY A 1100 8.89 13.18 -8.56
N THR A 1101 9.13 12.24 -7.65
CA THR A 1101 8.96 12.42 -6.20
C THR A 1101 9.84 13.54 -5.67
N ALA A 1102 11.10 13.65 -6.12
CA ALA A 1102 11.97 14.75 -5.74
C ALA A 1102 11.50 16.12 -6.29
N LYS A 1103 10.73 16.16 -7.37
CA LYS A 1103 10.05 17.38 -7.85
C LYS A 1103 8.84 17.70 -6.98
N GLN A 1104 7.98 16.71 -6.71
CA GLN A 1104 6.74 16.85 -5.92
C GLN A 1104 7.02 17.29 -4.48
N LEU A 1105 8.02 16.69 -3.84
CA LEU A 1105 8.51 17.08 -2.51
C LEU A 1105 9.34 18.38 -2.53
N GLY A 1106 9.54 19.04 -3.68
CA GLY A 1106 10.31 20.28 -3.78
C GLY A 1106 11.81 20.14 -3.48
N LEU A 1107 12.34 18.91 -3.47
CA LEU A 1107 13.76 18.61 -3.21
C LEU A 1107 14.68 19.09 -4.34
N VAL A 1108 14.19 19.11 -5.59
CA VAL A 1108 14.93 19.60 -6.76
C VAL A 1108 14.08 20.50 -7.66
N SER A 1109 14.67 21.63 -8.10
CA SER A 1109 14.01 22.62 -8.97
C SER A 1109 14.34 22.48 -10.47
N GLY A 1110 15.08 21.43 -10.85
CA GLY A 1110 15.50 21.21 -12.24
C GLY A 1110 16.63 22.14 -12.71
N THR A 1111 16.59 22.52 -14.00
CA THR A 1111 17.57 23.36 -14.69
C THR A 1111 16.93 24.50 -15.51
N GLY A 1112 15.66 24.80 -15.25
CA GLY A 1112 14.79 25.64 -16.08
C GLY A 1112 13.85 24.82 -16.98
N ASP A 1113 12.89 25.49 -17.62
CA ASP A 1113 12.02 24.97 -18.70
C ASP A 1113 11.31 23.63 -18.41
N ASN A 1114 10.95 23.36 -17.15
CA ASN A 1114 10.45 22.06 -16.65
C ASN A 1114 11.37 20.86 -17.00
N ARG A 1115 12.70 21.05 -16.96
CA ARG A 1115 13.71 20.01 -17.23
C ARG A 1115 14.63 19.75 -16.04
N PHE A 1116 14.93 18.48 -15.77
CA PHE A 1116 15.93 18.06 -14.78
C PHE A 1116 17.28 17.66 -15.40
N LYS A 1117 17.30 17.24 -16.67
CA LYS A 1117 18.46 16.67 -17.39
C LYS A 1117 19.08 15.48 -16.64
N PRO A 1118 18.32 14.38 -16.41
CA PRO A 1118 18.73 13.26 -15.56
C PRO A 1118 20.06 12.63 -15.98
N GLU A 1119 20.22 12.29 -17.25
CA GLU A 1119 21.41 11.59 -17.79
C GLU A 1119 22.67 12.47 -17.89
N ALA A 1120 22.57 13.77 -17.63
CA ALA A 1120 23.73 14.65 -17.71
C ALA A 1120 24.71 14.34 -16.57
N VAL A 1121 25.98 14.08 -16.92
CA VAL A 1121 27.05 13.87 -15.95
C VAL A 1121 27.19 15.07 -15.02
N ILE A 1122 27.15 14.82 -13.70
CA ILE A 1122 27.08 15.86 -12.69
C ILE A 1122 28.46 16.47 -12.37
N SER A 1123 28.52 17.81 -12.28
CA SER A 1123 29.71 18.51 -11.77
C SER A 1123 29.76 18.49 -10.25
N ARG A 1124 30.94 18.66 -9.65
CA ARG A 1124 31.08 18.73 -8.20
C ARG A 1124 30.28 19.88 -7.57
N GLN A 1125 30.12 21.02 -8.25
CA GLN A 1125 29.27 22.10 -7.75
C GLN A 1125 27.77 21.82 -7.87
N ASP A 1126 27.32 21.14 -8.93
CA ASP A 1126 25.90 20.77 -9.10
C ASP A 1126 25.48 19.68 -8.10
N MET A 1127 26.36 18.71 -7.88
CA MET A 1127 26.25 17.69 -6.83
C MET A 1127 26.07 18.34 -5.46
N SER A 1128 26.88 19.36 -5.16
CA SER A 1128 26.79 20.12 -3.91
C SER A 1128 25.45 20.84 -3.76
N VAL A 1129 24.92 21.44 -4.84
CA VAL A 1129 23.64 22.16 -4.81
C VAL A 1129 22.45 21.23 -4.60
N ILE A 1130 22.39 20.09 -5.31
CA ILE A 1130 21.34 19.08 -5.10
C ILE A 1130 21.38 18.58 -3.66
N PHE A 1131 22.56 18.20 -3.15
CA PHE A 1131 22.66 17.63 -1.81
C PHE A 1131 22.37 18.66 -0.71
N TYR A 1132 22.88 19.89 -0.85
CA TYR A 1132 22.58 21.00 0.06
C TYR A 1132 21.09 21.31 0.14
N ASN A 1133 20.37 21.34 -1.00
CA ASN A 1133 18.94 21.61 -1.02
C ASN A 1133 18.13 20.50 -0.34
N ILE A 1134 18.47 19.23 -0.56
CA ILE A 1134 17.84 18.09 0.13
C ILE A 1134 18.07 18.18 1.65
N LEU A 1135 19.31 18.37 2.08
CA LEU A 1135 19.65 18.53 3.51
C LEU A 1135 18.92 19.73 4.14
N LYS A 1136 18.80 20.85 3.41
CA LYS A 1136 18.07 22.06 3.84
C LYS A 1136 16.58 21.81 3.98
N HIS A 1137 15.97 21.04 3.07
CA HIS A 1137 14.56 20.65 3.15
C HIS A 1137 14.30 19.69 4.32
N LEU A 1138 15.17 18.70 4.54
CA LEU A 1138 15.03 17.71 5.62
C LEU A 1138 15.30 18.28 7.03
N GLY A 1139 15.81 19.51 7.14
CA GLY A 1139 16.26 20.13 8.39
C GLY A 1139 17.61 19.62 8.90
N GLU A 1140 18.44 19.05 8.01
CA GLU A 1140 19.65 18.29 8.34
C GLU A 1140 20.94 18.91 7.78
N LEU A 1141 20.99 20.24 7.63
CA LEU A 1141 22.24 20.90 7.24
C LEU A 1141 23.31 20.73 8.34
N PRO A 1142 24.46 20.09 8.03
CA PRO A 1142 25.46 19.78 9.04
C PRO A 1142 26.22 21.05 9.48
N SER A 1143 26.52 21.12 10.77
CA SER A 1143 27.25 22.25 11.37
C SER A 1143 28.72 22.29 10.96
N GLY A 1144 29.28 23.50 10.88
CA GLY A 1144 30.68 23.73 10.53
C GLY A 1144 31.67 23.14 11.55
N LYS A 1145 32.70 22.45 11.07
CA LYS A 1145 33.74 21.78 11.88
C LYS A 1145 34.93 22.72 12.10
N THR A 1146 35.37 22.82 13.36
CA THR A 1146 36.41 23.79 13.76
C THR A 1146 37.73 23.56 13.02
N GLY A 1147 38.21 24.58 12.29
CA GLY A 1147 39.47 24.54 11.57
C GLY A 1147 39.36 24.23 10.07
N GLN A 1148 38.19 23.83 9.58
CA GLN A 1148 37.90 23.83 8.13
C GLN A 1148 37.28 25.18 7.72
N SER A 1149 37.68 25.66 6.54
CA SER A 1149 37.28 26.97 6.00
C SER A 1149 37.24 26.86 4.49
N TYR A 1150 36.13 27.27 3.88
CA TYR A 1150 35.97 27.29 2.43
C TYR A 1150 37.04 28.19 1.76
N GLY A 1151 37.40 29.30 2.40
CA GLY A 1151 38.40 30.25 1.90
C GLY A 1151 39.84 29.72 1.81
N ASN A 1152 40.12 28.51 2.30
CA ASN A 1152 41.45 27.90 2.22
C ASN A 1152 41.78 27.33 0.82
N PHE A 1153 40.78 27.14 -0.05
CA PHE A 1153 40.97 26.53 -1.37
C PHE A 1153 41.21 27.57 -2.48
N ALA A 1154 42.23 27.33 -3.29
CA ALA A 1154 42.78 28.29 -4.26
C ALA A 1154 41.87 28.55 -5.49
N ASP A 1155 40.83 27.74 -5.68
CA ASP A 1155 39.89 27.79 -6.80
C ASP A 1155 38.44 28.11 -6.38
N THR A 1156 38.22 28.61 -5.16
CA THR A 1156 36.92 29.14 -4.70
C THR A 1156 36.32 30.19 -5.64
N ALA A 1157 37.16 30.98 -6.31
CA ALA A 1157 36.74 31.96 -7.32
C ALA A 1157 36.23 31.35 -8.64
N ALA A 1158 36.37 30.03 -8.83
CA ALA A 1158 35.80 29.29 -9.96
C ALA A 1158 34.46 28.60 -9.61
N VAL A 1159 33.98 28.71 -8.37
CA VAL A 1159 32.64 28.25 -7.98
C VAL A 1159 31.60 29.22 -8.55
N SER A 1160 30.61 28.68 -9.25
CA SER A 1160 29.52 29.50 -9.82
C SER A 1160 28.64 30.07 -8.70
N GLY A 1161 28.12 31.30 -8.90
CA GLY A 1161 27.40 32.04 -7.85
C GLY A 1161 26.23 31.28 -7.20
N TYR A 1162 25.49 30.49 -7.97
CA TYR A 1162 24.38 29.65 -7.48
C TYR A 1162 24.83 28.51 -6.56
N ALA A 1163 26.10 28.11 -6.61
CA ALA A 1163 26.67 27.03 -5.81
C ALA A 1163 27.52 27.52 -4.63
N ALA A 1164 27.77 28.84 -4.50
CA ALA A 1164 28.69 29.42 -3.52
C ALA A 1164 28.17 29.44 -2.05
N GLU A 1165 26.89 29.10 -1.83
CA GLU A 1165 26.29 28.80 -0.53
C GLU A 1165 26.49 27.30 -0.21
N ALA A 1166 25.98 26.43 -1.08
CA ALA A 1166 26.05 24.97 -0.95
C ALA A 1166 27.49 24.43 -0.81
N MET A 1167 28.39 24.83 -1.70
CA MET A 1167 29.81 24.44 -1.65
C MET A 1167 30.49 24.90 -0.35
N ARG A 1168 30.08 26.04 0.22
CA ARG A 1168 30.67 26.58 1.45
C ARG A 1168 30.21 25.79 2.65
N ALA A 1169 28.90 25.63 2.82
CA ALA A 1169 28.32 24.88 3.93
C ALA A 1169 28.86 23.44 3.98
N LEU A 1170 28.88 22.73 2.84
CA LEU A 1170 29.35 21.35 2.80
C LEU A 1170 30.87 21.20 2.96
N VAL A 1171 31.68 22.21 2.59
CA VAL A 1171 33.13 22.21 2.84
C VAL A 1171 33.45 22.58 4.29
N GLU A 1172 32.75 23.54 4.88
CA GLU A 1172 32.96 23.96 6.27
C GLU A 1172 32.44 22.91 7.27
N ALA A 1173 31.41 22.13 6.91
CA ALA A 1173 30.98 20.93 7.64
C ALA A 1173 31.86 19.69 7.38
N GLY A 1174 32.85 19.76 6.49
CA GLY A 1174 33.73 18.63 6.14
C GLY A 1174 33.06 17.49 5.38
N VAL A 1175 31.85 17.70 4.84
CA VAL A 1175 31.16 16.73 3.98
C VAL A 1175 31.88 16.63 2.63
N ILE A 1176 32.30 17.77 2.08
CA ILE A 1176 33.06 17.85 0.83
C ILE A 1176 34.50 18.24 1.11
N THR A 1177 35.43 17.39 0.70
CA THR A 1177 36.87 17.66 0.69
C THR A 1177 37.38 18.00 -0.70
N GLY A 1178 38.48 18.75 -0.75
CA GLY A 1178 39.30 18.98 -1.94
C GLY A 1178 40.59 18.15 -1.93
N ASP A 1179 41.49 18.38 -2.89
CA ASP A 1179 42.81 17.71 -2.96
C ASP A 1179 43.85 18.26 -1.96
N GLY A 1180 43.43 19.15 -1.05
CA GLY A 1180 44.27 19.92 -0.13
C GLY A 1180 44.67 21.31 -0.64
N ILE A 1181 44.45 21.60 -1.93
CA ILE A 1181 44.75 22.90 -2.58
C ILE A 1181 43.51 23.44 -3.31
N LYS A 1182 42.67 22.56 -3.89
CA LYS A 1182 41.55 22.87 -4.77
C LYS A 1182 40.30 22.05 -4.49
N LEU A 1183 39.13 22.61 -4.78
CA LEU A 1183 37.82 21.96 -4.73
C LEU A 1183 37.40 21.34 -6.07
N ALA A 1184 37.97 21.82 -7.18
CA ALA A 1184 37.66 21.43 -8.56
C ALA A 1184 36.15 21.48 -8.89
N PRO A 1185 35.46 22.63 -8.69
CA PRO A 1185 34.00 22.70 -8.71
C PRO A 1185 33.37 22.33 -10.06
N MET A 1186 34.02 22.69 -11.17
CA MET A 1186 33.57 22.39 -12.54
C MET A 1186 33.94 20.98 -13.02
N ALA A 1187 34.58 20.14 -12.19
CA ALA A 1187 34.97 18.80 -12.59
C ALA A 1187 33.84 17.78 -12.42
N ASN A 1188 33.74 16.83 -13.34
CA ASN A 1188 32.72 15.77 -13.32
C ASN A 1188 32.99 14.76 -12.19
N THR A 1189 32.01 14.55 -11.33
CA THR A 1189 32.04 13.66 -10.16
C THR A 1189 32.17 12.19 -10.55
N THR A 1190 32.95 11.39 -9.80
CA THR A 1190 33.02 9.93 -9.93
C THR A 1190 32.14 9.20 -8.90
N ARG A 1191 31.79 7.93 -9.15
CA ARG A 1191 30.96 7.11 -8.24
C ARG A 1191 31.53 7.06 -6.82
N ALA A 1192 32.85 6.92 -6.69
CA ALA A 1192 33.54 7.01 -5.40
C ALA A 1192 33.41 8.39 -4.73
N GLN A 1193 33.52 9.48 -5.48
CA GLN A 1193 33.38 10.85 -4.94
C GLN A 1193 31.95 11.11 -4.46
N ALA A 1194 30.93 10.68 -5.22
CA ALA A 1194 29.53 10.79 -4.82
C ALA A 1194 29.25 10.03 -3.51
N VAL A 1195 29.64 8.74 -3.46
CA VAL A 1195 29.47 7.89 -2.27
C VAL A 1195 30.20 8.45 -1.05
N GLN A 1196 31.43 8.92 -1.20
CA GLN A 1196 32.18 9.52 -0.08
C GLN A 1196 31.50 10.77 0.47
N VAL A 1197 30.94 11.62 -0.39
CA VAL A 1197 30.25 12.85 0.01
C VAL A 1197 28.98 12.54 0.80
N ILE A 1198 28.19 11.55 0.38
CA ILE A 1198 27.01 11.11 1.14
C ILE A 1198 27.44 10.46 2.47
N TYR A 1199 28.48 9.61 2.45
CA TYR A 1199 29.03 8.94 3.64
C TYR A 1199 29.52 9.91 4.71
N ASN A 1200 30.21 10.99 4.31
CA ASN A 1200 30.70 12.03 5.22
C ASN A 1200 29.58 12.83 5.92
N ALA A 1201 28.31 12.65 5.52
CA ALA A 1201 27.14 13.31 6.08
C ALA A 1201 26.21 12.37 6.89
N ILE A 1202 26.21 11.05 6.61
CA ILE A 1202 25.31 10.07 7.27
C ILE A 1202 26.00 9.12 8.26
N LYS A 1203 27.28 9.34 8.57
CA LYS A 1203 28.07 8.59 9.54
C LYS A 1203 28.50 9.47 10.72
#